data_AF-A0A8D9A7H3-F1
#
_entry.id   AF-A0A8D9A7H3-F1
#
_cell.length_a   1.000
_cell.length_b   1.000
_cell.length_c   1.000
_cell.angle_alpha   90.00
_cell.angle_beta   90.00
_cell.angle_gamma   90.00
#
_symmetry.space_group_name_H-M   'P 1'
#
loop_
_entity.id
_entity.type
_entity.pdbx_description
1 polymer ?
#
loop_
_entity_poly.entity_id
_entity_poly.type
_entity_poly.pdbx_seq_one_letter_code
_entity_poly.pdbx_strand_id
1 'polypeptide(L)'
;MELIDPVEKNKLKLRHVRHVIRDIQRIVTLECQHACVTGSGTRFPNAEVYVRTLSTLEDKEDTCMKRVGVRPEQSALMYSNLLKEVNSFCRSVSSDGRIRDIIRCRKLCALHAKQASAGHFKAEMIRTTSDVKAELTLWQYSVMSFLGKLRTEYGAWYPDVVVPLAYAITQMVTGVNTILVELQRNLCRVQLDIPSSPSLGLLVRFPFVDKAECLEFIGVVNSASFVKSFEQCFDHESERADAVMRLVKCSLEELQNIIAISNTGTNGSGWCQLKGRTWDTMKTILGQLVTSWHSKTERETAAKIEEESLYLHKTRTLCPTEQEDEELERYVNEMFPTNREEFSEFEQPAGLESNLTHRHMVKTLEKNLTEERMLETCALHSNIVRTYTSAHWLKAGVGGANFFDPVSPFVERFSVFSVLLGAQLPGLESSLDNDVLGSLVFMSEVALQYRTHAKNKEYDFYRDPNVEQIQTCLPILRGLDAKVSTLLAEWPDHPTLQSIHLLVQRVLSFDVTSPVTRFLTGLEILMGKVHEWEEVAHSGVSLATHSEELTNQIIAWRRLELSLWKNCLGVTSRRVTQDTSRYWFHLYAVCDNYVRDVSLARDSVRATLANFVENCCLGVFVSRLDLCSLFIVTCWRRLVLTSERGTWRTSCGTCTDTIPSLYRPSTPKYKS
;
A
#
# COMPACT_ATOMS: atom_id res chain seq x y z
N MET A 1 -51.65 31.84 20.59
CA MET A 1 -51.91 30.48 21.11
C MET A 1 -50.58 29.91 21.54
N GLU A 2 -50.47 29.40 22.76
CA GLU A 2 -49.28 28.65 23.19
C GLU A 2 -49.08 27.48 22.23
N LEU A 3 -47.82 27.26 21.81
CA LEU A 3 -47.44 26.14 20.94
C LEU A 3 -47.53 24.86 21.76
N ILE A 4 -48.62 24.12 21.60
CA ILE A 4 -48.87 22.87 22.32
C ILE A 4 -48.42 21.70 21.45
N ASP A 5 -47.50 20.89 21.98
CA ASP A 5 -47.15 19.57 21.44
C ASP A 5 -48.45 18.76 21.20
N PRO A 6 -48.71 18.27 19.98
CA PRO A 6 -49.88 17.44 19.67
C PRO A 6 -50.05 16.23 20.61
N VAL A 7 -48.96 15.67 21.14
CA VAL A 7 -48.99 14.55 22.08
C VAL A 7 -49.37 15.02 23.49
N GLU A 8 -48.81 16.13 23.97
CA GLU A 8 -49.20 16.72 25.26
C GLU A 8 -50.66 17.22 25.25
N LYS A 9 -51.16 17.68 24.10
CA LYS A 9 -52.58 18.03 23.91
C LYS A 9 -53.50 16.84 24.23
N ASN A 10 -53.12 15.63 23.84
CA ASN A 10 -53.93 14.43 24.12
C ASN A 10 -53.90 14.07 25.61
N LYS A 11 -52.76 14.28 26.28
CA LYS A 11 -52.63 14.11 27.73
C LYS A 11 -53.47 15.13 28.52
N LEU A 12 -53.52 16.39 28.08
CA LEU A 12 -54.40 17.40 28.66
C LEU A 12 -55.88 17.06 28.46
N LYS A 13 -56.26 16.57 27.27
CA LYS A 13 -57.63 16.06 27.02
C LYS A 13 -57.97 14.90 27.95
N LEU A 14 -57.07 13.93 28.13
CA LEU A 14 -57.25 12.82 29.05
C LEU A 14 -57.46 13.30 30.49
N ARG A 15 -56.64 14.26 30.95
CA ARG A 15 -56.78 14.86 32.29
C ARG A 15 -58.12 15.55 32.48
N HIS A 16 -58.60 16.27 31.46
CA HIS A 16 -59.90 16.92 31.49
C HIS A 16 -61.03 15.89 31.52
N VAL A 17 -61.01 14.87 30.66
CA VAL A 17 -61.99 13.77 30.65
C VAL A 17 -62.07 13.11 32.03
N ARG A 18 -60.92 12.73 32.62
CA ARG A 18 -60.85 12.14 33.96
C ARG A 18 -61.34 13.06 35.08
N HIS A 19 -61.20 14.37 34.92
CA HIS A 19 -61.70 15.33 35.89
C HIS A 19 -63.22 15.40 35.83
N VAL A 20 -63.78 15.49 34.62
CA VAL A 20 -65.23 15.51 34.40
C VAL A 20 -65.88 14.20 34.86
N ILE A 21 -65.26 13.05 34.59
CA ILE A 21 -65.72 11.75 35.12
C ILE A 21 -65.79 11.78 36.66
N ARG A 22 -64.73 12.23 37.33
CA ARG A 22 -64.69 12.31 38.79
C ARG A 22 -65.73 13.27 39.36
N ASP A 23 -65.97 14.40 38.70
CA ASP A 23 -66.98 15.36 39.15
C ASP A 23 -68.40 14.80 38.99
N ILE A 24 -68.68 14.12 37.88
CA ILE A 24 -69.97 13.42 37.69
C ILE A 24 -70.13 12.31 38.73
N GLN A 25 -69.11 11.49 38.97
CA GLN A 25 -69.13 10.46 40.01
C GLN A 25 -69.41 11.04 41.39
N ARG A 26 -68.78 12.17 41.74
CA ARG A 26 -69.04 12.89 43.01
C ARG A 26 -70.50 13.32 43.13
N ILE A 27 -71.05 13.93 42.08
CA ILE A 27 -72.47 14.35 42.05
C ILE A 27 -73.37 13.12 42.26
N VAL A 28 -73.15 12.04 41.50
CA VAL A 28 -73.92 10.80 41.64
C VAL A 28 -73.81 10.22 43.06
N THR A 29 -72.62 10.20 43.66
CA THR A 29 -72.44 9.70 45.04
C THR A 29 -73.13 10.57 46.09
N LEU A 30 -73.08 11.91 45.95
CA LEU A 30 -73.74 12.84 46.86
C LEU A 30 -75.26 12.66 46.80
N GLU A 31 -75.81 12.49 45.61
CA GLU A 31 -77.24 12.27 45.39
C GLU A 31 -77.69 10.91 45.94
N CYS A 32 -76.90 9.87 45.76
CA CYS A 32 -77.14 8.57 46.40
C CYS A 32 -77.14 8.69 47.94
N GLN A 33 -76.20 9.43 48.52
CA GLN A 33 -76.14 9.67 49.97
C GLN A 33 -77.37 10.47 50.46
N HIS A 34 -77.76 11.52 49.73
CA HIS A 34 -78.93 12.32 50.04
C HIS A 34 -80.24 11.52 49.97
N ALA A 35 -80.38 10.64 48.98
CA ALA A 35 -81.52 9.72 48.87
C ALA A 35 -81.60 8.76 50.08
N CYS A 36 -80.46 8.24 50.56
CA CYS A 36 -80.41 7.41 51.76
C CYS A 36 -80.83 8.17 53.03
N VAL A 37 -80.45 9.44 53.17
CA VAL A 37 -80.76 10.26 54.36
C VAL A 37 -82.23 10.70 54.38
N THR A 38 -82.81 11.04 53.23
CA THR A 38 -84.18 11.57 53.13
C THR A 38 -85.27 10.49 53.08
N GLY A 39 -84.90 9.21 52.97
CA GLY A 39 -85.85 8.10 52.81
C GLY A 39 -86.64 8.13 51.49
N SER A 40 -86.32 9.08 50.60
CA SER A 40 -86.89 9.17 49.27
C SER A 40 -86.13 8.20 48.37
N GLY A 41 -86.63 6.96 48.26
CA GLY A 41 -85.99 5.94 47.44
C GLY A 41 -85.59 6.48 46.05
N THR A 42 -84.33 6.24 45.67
CA THR A 42 -83.65 6.51 44.37
C THR A 42 -84.38 7.39 43.34
N ARG A 43 -84.88 8.57 43.70
CA ARG A 43 -85.45 9.54 42.76
C ARG A 43 -84.44 10.65 42.52
N PHE A 44 -83.36 10.32 41.82
CA PHE A 44 -82.42 11.29 41.31
C PHE A 44 -82.91 11.78 39.93
N PRO A 45 -83.37 13.04 39.80
CA PRO A 45 -83.77 13.59 38.51
C PRO A 45 -82.56 13.59 37.57
N ASN A 46 -82.70 12.96 36.39
CA ASN A 46 -81.65 12.80 35.37
C ASN A 46 -80.56 11.75 35.65
N ALA A 47 -80.77 10.78 36.55
CA ALA A 47 -79.82 9.68 36.79
C ALA A 47 -79.34 8.97 35.51
N GLU A 48 -80.26 8.63 34.61
CA GLU A 48 -79.92 7.99 33.34
C GLU A 48 -79.04 8.86 32.44
N VAL A 49 -79.19 10.19 32.51
CA VAL A 49 -78.37 11.13 31.72
C VAL A 49 -76.94 11.11 32.23
N TYR A 50 -76.72 11.12 33.55
CA TYR A 50 -75.39 11.03 34.13
C TYR A 50 -74.72 9.68 33.86
N VAL A 51 -75.46 8.57 33.93
CA VAL A 51 -74.95 7.22 33.62
C VAL A 51 -74.57 7.10 32.13
N ARG A 52 -75.42 7.57 31.22
CA ARG A 52 -75.08 7.60 29.78
C ARG A 52 -73.87 8.51 29.51
N THR A 53 -73.80 9.66 30.16
CA THR A 53 -72.68 10.60 30.01
C THR A 53 -71.38 9.97 30.51
N LEU A 54 -71.40 9.27 31.65
CA LEU A 54 -70.25 8.52 32.16
C LEU A 54 -69.75 7.49 31.16
N SER A 55 -70.63 6.63 30.62
CA SER A 55 -70.25 5.64 29.61
C SER A 55 -69.60 6.29 28.38
N THR A 56 -70.15 7.40 27.88
CA THR A 56 -69.53 8.11 26.74
C THR A 56 -68.19 8.78 27.08
N LEU A 57 -67.95 9.14 28.35
CA LEU A 57 -66.69 9.73 28.79
C LEU A 57 -65.64 8.66 29.05
N GLU A 58 -66.04 7.47 29.53
CA GLU A 58 -65.19 6.28 29.66
C GLU A 58 -64.67 5.83 28.28
N ASP A 59 -65.54 5.78 27.26
CA ASP A 59 -65.11 5.50 25.87
C ASP A 59 -64.10 6.54 25.34
N LYS A 60 -64.30 7.81 25.69
CA LYS A 60 -63.37 8.90 25.35
C LYS A 60 -62.06 8.81 26.14
N GLU A 61 -62.11 8.36 27.38
CA GLU A 61 -60.93 8.10 28.20
C GLU A 61 -60.05 7.03 27.54
N ASP A 62 -60.63 5.89 27.17
CA ASP A 62 -59.94 4.79 26.49
C ASP A 62 -59.32 5.22 25.15
N THR A 63 -60.06 6.01 24.38
CA THR A 63 -59.57 6.56 23.11
C THR A 63 -58.40 7.53 23.33
N CYS A 64 -58.47 8.35 24.37
CA CYS A 64 -57.40 9.30 24.70
C CYS A 64 -56.17 8.59 25.27
N MET A 65 -56.34 7.56 26.11
CA MET A 65 -55.24 6.78 26.69
C MET A 65 -54.33 6.16 25.62
N LYS A 66 -54.90 5.63 24.54
CA LYS A 66 -54.14 5.05 23.41
C LYS A 66 -53.23 6.06 22.70
N ARG A 67 -53.45 7.36 22.89
CA ARG A 67 -52.75 8.46 22.19
C ARG A 67 -51.85 9.29 23.11
N VAL A 68 -51.65 8.86 24.36
CA VAL A 68 -50.71 9.51 25.29
C VAL A 68 -49.31 8.95 25.08
N GLY A 69 -48.36 9.82 24.75
CA GLY A 69 -46.94 9.50 24.72
C GLY A 69 -46.22 9.91 26.00
N VAL A 70 -45.04 9.34 26.22
CA VAL A 70 -44.15 9.69 27.33
C VAL A 70 -43.44 11.01 27.00
N ARG A 71 -43.50 11.98 27.92
CA ARG A 71 -42.84 13.28 27.81
C ARG A 71 -42.22 13.67 29.16
N PRO A 72 -41.16 14.49 29.18
CA PRO A 72 -40.51 14.93 30.41
C PRO A 72 -41.43 15.87 31.20
N GLU A 73 -41.16 16.05 32.49
CA GLU A 73 -41.99 16.89 33.37
C GLU A 73 -42.07 18.35 32.91
N GLN A 74 -41.00 18.87 32.27
CA GLN A 74 -40.93 20.21 31.68
C GLN A 74 -41.17 20.19 30.16
N SER A 75 -42.17 19.44 29.69
CA SER A 75 -42.41 19.24 28.25
C SER A 75 -42.65 20.53 27.46
N ALA A 76 -43.42 21.48 28.00
CA ALA A 76 -43.73 22.74 27.31
C ALA A 76 -42.47 23.58 27.03
N LEU A 77 -41.55 23.68 27.99
CA LEU A 77 -40.31 24.43 27.84
C LEU A 77 -39.38 23.75 26.83
N MET A 78 -39.15 22.44 26.99
CA MET A 78 -38.29 21.66 26.08
C MET A 78 -38.82 21.67 24.64
N TYR A 79 -40.13 21.50 24.44
CA TYR A 79 -40.74 21.55 23.12
C TYR A 79 -40.63 22.94 22.48
N SER A 80 -40.79 24.00 23.28
CA SER A 80 -40.62 25.38 22.80
C SER A 80 -39.17 25.65 22.35
N ASN A 81 -38.18 25.12 23.07
CA ASN A 81 -36.77 25.26 22.74
C ASN A 81 -36.42 24.45 21.48
N LEU A 82 -36.86 23.19 21.40
CA LEU A 82 -36.74 22.35 20.21
C LEU A 82 -37.24 23.10 18.96
N LEU A 83 -38.44 23.67 19.03
CA LEU A 83 -39.02 24.38 17.91
C LEU A 83 -38.27 25.67 17.56
N LYS A 84 -37.80 26.42 18.56
CA LYS A 84 -36.95 27.62 18.33
C LYS A 84 -35.66 27.24 17.63
N GLU A 85 -35.02 26.15 18.05
CA GLU A 85 -33.77 25.67 17.48
C GLU A 85 -33.95 25.17 16.05
N VAL A 86 -34.98 24.36 15.78
CA VAL A 86 -35.31 23.91 14.42
C VAL A 86 -35.63 25.09 13.51
N ASN A 87 -36.42 26.06 13.99
CA ASN A 87 -36.72 27.26 13.20
C ASN A 87 -35.48 28.13 12.95
N SER A 88 -34.59 28.25 13.94
CA SER A 88 -33.31 28.94 13.79
C SER A 88 -32.45 28.26 12.73
N PHE A 89 -32.34 26.93 12.76
CA PHE A 89 -31.65 26.13 11.75
C PHE A 89 -32.24 26.34 10.35
N CYS A 90 -33.57 26.27 10.21
CA CYS A 90 -34.27 26.48 8.94
C CYS A 90 -34.07 27.88 8.36
N ARG A 91 -33.94 28.90 9.20
CA ARG A 91 -33.71 30.29 8.77
C ARG A 91 -32.25 30.61 8.48
N SER A 92 -31.33 29.93 9.15
CA SER A 92 -29.89 30.18 9.05
C SER A 92 -29.22 29.17 8.12
N VAL A 93 -28.97 27.95 8.60
CA VAL A 93 -28.13 26.94 7.94
C VAL A 93 -28.82 26.31 6.73
N SER A 94 -30.12 26.00 6.81
CA SER A 94 -30.88 25.39 5.72
C SER A 94 -31.90 26.33 5.09
N SER A 95 -31.53 27.62 4.98
CA SER A 95 -32.39 28.60 4.33
C SER A 95 -32.57 28.27 2.85
N ASP A 96 -33.76 28.57 2.32
CA ASP A 96 -34.14 28.30 0.93
C ASP A 96 -33.15 28.91 -0.10
N GLY A 97 -32.58 30.08 0.22
CA GLY A 97 -31.49 30.67 -0.56
C GLY A 97 -30.23 29.80 -0.56
N ARG A 98 -29.72 29.41 0.62
CA ARG A 98 -28.52 28.58 0.74
C ARG A 98 -28.68 27.23 0.06
N ILE A 99 -29.84 26.58 0.20
CA ILE A 99 -30.10 25.29 -0.48
C ILE A 99 -30.07 25.45 -2.00
N ARG A 100 -30.63 26.54 -2.55
CA ARG A 100 -30.51 26.83 -3.98
C ARG A 100 -29.06 27.06 -4.42
N ASP A 101 -28.25 27.74 -3.62
CA ASP A 101 -26.85 27.97 -3.93
C ASP A 101 -26.04 26.67 -3.91
N ILE A 102 -26.29 25.78 -2.95
CA ILE A 102 -25.74 24.41 -2.92
C ILE A 102 -26.15 23.63 -4.18
N ILE A 103 -27.43 23.70 -4.58
CA ILE A 103 -27.90 23.03 -5.82
C ILE A 103 -27.22 23.62 -7.06
N ARG A 104 -26.96 24.93 -7.10
CA ARG A 104 -26.21 25.57 -8.20
C ARG A 104 -24.78 25.06 -8.28
N CYS A 105 -24.13 24.74 -7.15
CA CYS A 105 -22.80 24.15 -7.12
C CYS A 105 -22.71 22.84 -7.94
N ARG A 106 -23.81 22.08 -8.05
CA ARG A 106 -23.86 20.88 -8.92
C ARG A 106 -23.65 21.22 -10.41
N LYS A 107 -24.16 22.36 -10.88
CA LYS A 107 -23.93 22.82 -12.26
C LYS A 107 -22.47 23.21 -12.48
N LEU A 108 -21.85 23.84 -11.48
CA LEU A 108 -20.43 24.16 -11.47
C LEU A 108 -19.58 22.88 -11.54
N CYS A 109 -19.93 21.84 -10.77
CA CYS A 109 -19.28 20.52 -10.87
C CYS A 109 -19.35 19.95 -12.29
N ALA A 110 -20.53 19.97 -12.92
CA ALA A 110 -20.70 19.42 -14.27
C ALA A 110 -19.94 20.21 -15.35
N LEU A 111 -19.83 21.53 -15.21
CA LEU A 111 -19.02 22.38 -16.09
C LEU A 111 -17.53 22.09 -15.92
N HIS A 112 -17.08 22.03 -14.67
CA HIS A 112 -15.70 21.73 -14.32
C HIS A 112 -15.30 20.33 -14.78
N ALA A 113 -16.12 19.30 -14.60
CA ALA A 113 -15.86 17.96 -15.13
C ALA A 113 -15.65 17.94 -16.67
N LYS A 114 -16.48 18.70 -17.42
CA LYS A 114 -16.33 18.83 -18.89
C LYS A 114 -15.08 19.58 -19.31
N GLN A 115 -14.69 20.61 -18.56
CA GLN A 115 -13.49 21.39 -18.85
C GLN A 115 -12.20 20.67 -18.42
N ALA A 116 -12.27 19.82 -17.39
CA ALA A 116 -11.16 19.00 -16.91
C ALA A 116 -10.82 17.93 -17.94
N SER A 117 -11.85 17.25 -18.45
CA SER A 117 -11.71 16.28 -19.53
C SER A 117 -11.24 16.89 -20.86
N ALA A 118 -11.41 18.20 -21.06
CA ALA A 118 -10.91 18.93 -22.23
C ALA A 118 -9.51 19.54 -22.04
N GLY A 119 -8.85 19.34 -20.89
CA GLY A 119 -7.51 19.89 -20.61
C GLY A 119 -7.46 21.42 -20.47
N HIS A 120 -8.61 22.07 -20.27
CA HIS A 120 -8.72 23.52 -20.16
C HIS A 120 -9.08 23.94 -18.74
N PHE A 121 -8.12 23.87 -17.82
CA PHE A 121 -8.29 24.37 -16.46
C PHE A 121 -7.40 25.58 -16.18
N LYS A 122 -8.03 26.74 -15.99
CA LYS A 122 -7.34 27.97 -15.58
C LYS A 122 -7.14 27.96 -14.06
N ALA A 123 -6.07 28.59 -13.56
CA ALA A 123 -5.79 28.72 -12.13
C ALA A 123 -6.97 29.31 -11.32
N GLU A 124 -7.76 30.19 -11.95
CA GLU A 124 -8.97 30.79 -11.38
C GLU A 124 -10.08 29.75 -11.11
N MET A 125 -10.20 28.71 -11.94
CA MET A 125 -11.17 27.63 -11.76
C MET A 125 -10.78 26.71 -10.60
N ILE A 126 -9.48 26.49 -10.39
CA ILE A 126 -8.97 25.72 -9.24
C ILE A 126 -9.32 26.45 -7.95
N ARG A 127 -9.04 27.76 -7.88
CA ARG A 127 -9.36 28.59 -6.72
C ARG A 127 -10.85 28.57 -6.40
N THR A 128 -11.70 28.86 -7.38
CA THR A 128 -13.15 28.86 -7.20
C THR A 128 -13.71 27.50 -6.76
N THR A 129 -13.21 26.39 -7.31
CA THR A 129 -13.60 25.04 -6.90
C THR A 129 -13.19 24.75 -5.45
N SER A 130 -11.98 25.17 -5.06
CA SER A 130 -11.47 25.02 -3.71
C SER A 130 -12.28 25.84 -2.70
N ASP A 131 -12.62 27.09 -3.04
CA ASP A 131 -13.42 27.98 -2.19
C ASP A 131 -14.82 27.39 -1.93
N VAL A 132 -15.49 26.92 -3.00
CA VAL A 132 -16.81 26.27 -2.89
C VAL A 132 -16.73 24.99 -2.05
N LYS A 133 -15.68 24.17 -2.23
CA LYS A 133 -15.47 22.97 -1.42
C LYS A 133 -15.30 23.33 0.06
N ALA A 134 -14.52 24.35 0.38
CA ALA A 134 -14.32 24.81 1.76
C ALA A 134 -15.64 25.29 2.39
N GLU A 135 -16.42 26.09 1.65
CA GLU A 135 -17.74 26.57 2.10
C GLU A 135 -18.71 25.41 2.40
N LEU A 136 -18.82 24.44 1.49
CA LEU A 136 -19.68 23.26 1.68
C LEU A 136 -19.23 22.38 2.84
N THR A 137 -17.92 22.28 3.09
CA THR A 137 -17.37 21.54 4.23
C THR A 137 -17.74 22.22 5.56
N LEU A 138 -17.65 23.55 5.63
CA LEU A 138 -18.08 24.33 6.79
C LEU A 138 -19.60 24.23 7.04
N TRP A 139 -20.37 24.24 5.95
CA TRP A 139 -21.81 24.01 6.02
C TRP A 139 -22.12 22.61 6.59
N GLN A 140 -21.45 21.57 6.10
CA GLN A 140 -21.61 20.20 6.60
C GLN A 140 -21.31 20.11 8.10
N TYR A 141 -20.20 20.71 8.55
CA TYR A 141 -19.85 20.73 9.98
C TYR A 141 -20.96 21.38 10.82
N SER A 142 -21.51 22.50 10.35
CA SER A 142 -22.61 23.21 11.02
C SER A 142 -23.87 22.36 11.13
N VAL A 143 -24.23 21.63 10.06
CA VAL A 143 -25.39 20.73 10.03
C VAL A 143 -25.20 19.51 10.94
N MET A 144 -24.02 18.90 10.92
CA MET A 144 -23.70 17.74 11.75
C MET A 144 -23.66 18.08 13.24
N SER A 145 -23.13 19.26 13.59
CA SER A 145 -23.17 19.78 14.96
C SER A 145 -24.60 19.99 15.46
N PHE A 146 -25.46 20.60 14.64
CA PHE A 146 -26.89 20.74 14.94
C PHE A 146 -27.59 19.38 15.10
N LEU A 147 -27.32 18.42 14.21
CA LEU A 147 -27.88 17.07 14.27
C LEU A 147 -27.44 16.33 15.55
N GLY A 148 -26.18 16.47 15.94
CA GLY A 148 -25.64 15.94 17.19
C GLY A 148 -26.39 16.49 18.40
N LYS A 149 -26.51 17.83 18.48
CA LYS A 149 -27.25 18.52 19.53
C LYS A 149 -28.71 18.08 19.61
N LEU A 150 -29.38 17.98 18.45
CA LEU A 150 -30.79 17.58 18.36
C LEU A 150 -31.02 16.16 18.93
N ARG A 151 -30.11 15.23 18.61
CA ARG A 151 -30.18 13.85 19.09
C ARG A 151 -29.88 13.74 20.59
N THR A 152 -28.87 14.45 21.09
CA THR A 152 -28.46 14.36 22.51
C THR A 152 -29.47 15.03 23.44
N GLU A 153 -29.98 16.20 23.09
CA GLU A 153 -30.85 16.98 23.98
C GLU A 153 -32.32 16.54 23.89
N TYR A 154 -32.81 16.14 22.70
CA TYR A 154 -34.23 15.92 22.47
C TYR A 154 -34.59 14.48 22.03
N GLY A 155 -33.62 13.69 21.58
CA GLY A 155 -33.87 12.38 20.94
C GLY A 155 -34.58 11.36 21.83
N ALA A 156 -34.25 11.32 23.13
CA ALA A 156 -34.86 10.37 24.07
C ALA A 156 -36.34 10.68 24.36
N TRP A 157 -36.73 11.95 24.32
CA TRP A 157 -38.05 12.43 24.76
C TRP A 157 -39.01 12.73 23.60
N TYR A 158 -38.48 13.06 22.42
CA TYR A 158 -39.24 13.43 21.22
C TYR A 158 -38.84 12.61 19.98
N PRO A 159 -38.80 11.26 20.05
CA PRO A 159 -38.37 10.44 18.92
C PRO A 159 -39.27 10.60 17.68
N ASP A 160 -40.56 10.85 17.89
CA ASP A 160 -41.57 11.10 16.86
C ASP A 160 -41.29 12.35 16.02
N VAL A 161 -40.60 13.34 16.59
CA VAL A 161 -40.21 14.58 15.91
C VAL A 161 -38.76 14.50 15.43
N VAL A 162 -37.85 14.11 16.32
CA VAL A 162 -36.40 14.14 16.09
C VAL A 162 -35.98 13.12 15.04
N VAL A 163 -36.56 11.91 15.01
CA VAL A 163 -36.13 10.85 14.07
C VAL A 163 -36.43 11.23 12.61
N PRO A 164 -37.65 11.66 12.22
CA PRO A 164 -37.92 12.11 10.86
C PRO A 164 -37.07 13.32 10.44
N LEU A 165 -36.87 14.29 11.34
CA LEU A 165 -36.01 15.44 11.11
C LEU A 165 -34.55 15.02 10.88
N ALA A 166 -34.02 14.16 11.75
CA ALA A 166 -32.69 13.61 11.62
C ALA A 166 -32.51 12.87 10.30
N TYR A 167 -33.50 12.09 9.88
CA TYR A 167 -33.48 11.39 8.59
C TYR A 167 -33.41 12.36 7.40
N ALA A 168 -34.28 13.38 7.38
CA ALA A 168 -34.29 14.40 6.32
C ALA A 168 -32.96 15.17 6.23
N ILE A 169 -32.42 15.60 7.38
CA ILE A 169 -31.12 16.28 7.45
C ILE A 169 -29.99 15.35 6.96
N THR A 170 -30.02 14.07 7.35
CA THR A 170 -29.00 13.09 6.91
C THR A 170 -29.04 12.87 5.39
N GLN A 171 -30.23 12.83 4.78
CA GLN A 171 -30.37 12.77 3.32
C GLN A 171 -29.76 14.00 2.63
N MET A 172 -29.99 15.20 3.18
CA MET A 172 -29.38 16.42 2.66
C MET A 172 -27.85 16.37 2.74
N VAL A 173 -27.30 15.94 3.89
CA VAL A 173 -25.84 15.77 4.07
C VAL A 173 -25.27 14.77 3.06
N THR A 174 -25.98 13.67 2.79
CA THR A 174 -25.57 12.67 1.79
C THR A 174 -25.49 13.27 0.38
N GLY A 175 -26.47 14.11 0.01
CA GLY A 175 -26.46 14.84 -1.25
C GLY A 175 -25.27 15.80 -1.37
N VAL A 176 -24.97 16.56 -0.30
CA VAL A 176 -23.82 17.48 -0.28
C VAL A 176 -22.49 16.73 -0.28
N ASN A 177 -22.39 15.59 0.40
CA ASN A 177 -21.23 14.71 0.32
C ASN A 177 -20.92 14.27 -1.11
N THR A 178 -21.95 13.93 -1.87
CA THR A 178 -21.79 13.56 -3.29
C THR A 178 -21.18 14.73 -4.09
N ILE A 179 -21.60 15.97 -3.81
CA ILE A 179 -21.04 17.18 -4.43
C ILE A 179 -19.59 17.41 -3.97
N LEU A 180 -19.30 17.27 -2.67
CA LEU A 180 -17.95 17.43 -2.12
C LEU A 180 -16.95 16.44 -2.72
N VAL A 181 -17.35 15.16 -2.86
CA VAL A 181 -16.55 14.12 -3.51
C VAL A 181 -16.29 14.47 -4.97
N GLU A 182 -17.30 14.94 -5.69
CA GLU A 182 -17.16 15.32 -7.11
C GLU A 182 -16.26 16.57 -7.29
N LEU A 183 -16.37 17.57 -6.41
CA LEU A 183 -15.47 18.74 -6.41
C LEU A 183 -14.03 18.33 -6.13
N GLN A 184 -13.82 17.46 -5.15
CA GLN A 184 -12.51 16.93 -4.81
C GLN A 184 -11.91 16.14 -5.98
N ARG A 185 -12.71 15.30 -6.64
CA ARG A 185 -12.30 14.56 -7.84
C ARG A 185 -11.85 15.49 -8.97
N ASN A 186 -12.63 16.53 -9.25
CA ASN A 186 -12.29 17.51 -10.29
C ASN A 186 -11.01 18.29 -9.96
N LEU A 187 -10.76 18.61 -8.69
CA LEU A 187 -9.49 19.22 -8.26
C LEU A 187 -8.31 18.27 -8.48
N CYS A 188 -8.43 17.00 -8.06
CA CYS A 188 -7.39 15.99 -8.23
C CYS A 188 -7.03 15.79 -9.70
N ARG A 189 -8.01 15.65 -10.60
CA ARG A 189 -7.78 15.48 -12.05
C ARG A 189 -7.07 16.64 -12.74
N VAL A 190 -7.06 17.81 -12.11
CA VAL A 190 -6.48 19.04 -12.66
C VAL A 190 -5.11 19.32 -12.07
N GLN A 191 -4.93 19.05 -10.77
CA GLN A 191 -3.67 19.26 -10.06
C GLN A 191 -2.65 18.17 -10.37
N LEU A 192 -3.13 16.94 -10.54
CA LEU A 192 -2.35 15.79 -10.92
C LEU A 192 -2.83 15.44 -12.33
N ASP A 193 -1.92 15.29 -13.29
CA ASP A 193 -2.25 14.73 -14.61
C ASP A 193 -2.46 13.22 -14.44
N ILE A 194 -3.48 12.84 -13.66
CA ILE A 194 -3.67 11.46 -13.19
C ILE A 194 -3.91 10.56 -14.41
N PRO A 195 -3.28 9.37 -14.47
CA PRO A 195 -3.66 8.38 -15.46
C PRO A 195 -5.17 8.16 -15.44
N SER A 196 -5.79 8.07 -16.62
CA SER A 196 -7.23 7.88 -16.71
C SER A 196 -7.68 6.66 -15.88
N SER A 197 -8.89 6.70 -15.29
CA SER A 197 -9.46 5.56 -14.55
C SER A 197 -9.29 4.20 -15.26
N PRO A 198 -9.49 4.05 -16.58
CA PRO A 198 -9.24 2.77 -17.25
C PRO A 198 -7.75 2.37 -17.27
N SER A 199 -6.82 3.31 -17.37
CA SER A 199 -5.37 3.03 -17.27
C SER A 199 -4.98 2.52 -15.89
N LEU A 200 -5.58 3.08 -14.83
CA LEU A 200 -5.41 2.59 -13.46
C LEU A 200 -6.07 1.22 -13.26
N GLY A 201 -7.23 0.99 -13.89
CA GLY A 201 -7.88 -0.32 -13.93
C GLY A 201 -6.93 -1.41 -14.39
N LEU A 202 -6.11 -1.18 -15.43
CA LEU A 202 -5.11 -2.16 -15.90
C LEU A 202 -4.07 -2.56 -14.83
N LEU A 203 -3.80 -1.72 -13.83
CA LEU A 203 -2.90 -2.07 -12.72
C LEU A 203 -3.56 -3.03 -11.73
N VAL A 204 -4.89 -2.97 -11.59
CA VAL A 204 -5.63 -3.69 -10.55
C VAL A 204 -6.50 -4.80 -11.09
N ARG A 205 -6.78 -4.86 -12.39
CA ARG A 205 -7.59 -5.95 -12.98
C ARG A 205 -6.97 -7.30 -12.64
N PHE A 206 -7.85 -8.27 -12.42
CA PHE A 206 -7.50 -9.66 -12.10
C PHE A 206 -6.37 -10.17 -13.02
N PRO A 207 -5.44 -11.02 -12.53
CA PRO A 207 -4.32 -11.52 -13.32
C PRO A 207 -4.70 -11.90 -14.76
N PHE A 208 -3.95 -11.40 -15.73
CA PHE A 208 -4.28 -11.58 -17.14
C PHE A 208 -4.06 -13.02 -17.55
N VAL A 209 -5.06 -13.59 -18.22
CA VAL A 209 -5.01 -14.95 -18.76
C VAL A 209 -5.01 -14.95 -20.28
N ASP A 210 -5.40 -13.83 -20.89
CA ASP A 210 -5.43 -13.68 -22.33
C ASP A 210 -4.25 -12.85 -22.87
N LYS A 211 -3.97 -13.01 -24.16
CA LYS A 211 -2.90 -12.27 -24.83
C LYS A 211 -3.25 -10.79 -25.07
N ALA A 212 -4.54 -10.47 -25.18
CA ALA A 212 -4.98 -9.13 -25.59
C ALA A 212 -4.81 -8.13 -24.43
N GLU A 213 -5.22 -8.52 -23.23
CA GLU A 213 -5.08 -7.78 -21.97
C GLU A 213 -3.60 -7.57 -21.63
N CYS A 214 -2.75 -8.59 -21.75
CA CYS A 214 -1.30 -8.43 -21.56
C CYS A 214 -0.72 -7.38 -22.53
N LEU A 215 -1.11 -7.42 -23.81
CA LEU A 215 -0.61 -6.46 -24.81
C LEU A 215 -1.16 -5.05 -24.60
N GLU A 216 -2.41 -4.91 -24.16
CA GLU A 216 -3.02 -3.65 -23.78
C GLU A 216 -2.28 -3.02 -22.61
N PHE A 217 -2.07 -3.79 -21.54
CA PHE A 217 -1.30 -3.36 -20.37
C PHE A 217 0.11 -2.88 -20.75
N ILE A 218 0.87 -3.72 -21.48
CA ILE A 218 2.22 -3.37 -21.90
C ILE A 218 2.20 -2.10 -22.75
N GLY A 219 1.25 -1.97 -23.68
CA GLY A 219 1.13 -0.81 -24.55
C GLY A 219 0.84 0.50 -23.79
N VAL A 220 -0.03 0.45 -22.79
CA VAL A 220 -0.39 1.63 -21.98
C VAL A 220 0.73 2.01 -21.03
N VAL A 221 1.23 1.05 -20.23
CA VAL A 221 2.22 1.30 -19.18
C VAL A 221 3.57 1.75 -19.76
N ASN A 222 3.93 1.24 -20.94
CA ASN A 222 5.18 1.63 -21.61
C ASN A 222 5.02 2.86 -22.52
N SER A 223 3.88 3.56 -22.49
CA SER A 223 3.66 4.78 -23.27
C SER A 223 4.29 6.01 -22.60
N ALA A 224 4.85 6.93 -23.39
CA ALA A 224 5.48 8.15 -22.87
C ALA A 224 4.47 9.05 -22.12
N SER A 225 3.20 9.07 -22.56
CA SER A 225 2.13 9.79 -21.87
C SER A 225 1.85 9.19 -20.50
N PHE A 226 1.70 7.86 -20.39
CA PHE A 226 1.45 7.21 -19.11
C PHE A 226 2.60 7.43 -18.14
N VAL A 227 3.85 7.19 -18.55
CA VAL A 227 5.02 7.35 -17.68
C VAL A 227 5.10 8.78 -17.13
N LYS A 228 4.92 9.80 -17.99
CA LYS A 228 4.95 11.20 -17.55
C LYS A 228 3.87 11.53 -16.52
N SER A 229 2.63 11.08 -16.76
CA SER A 229 1.49 11.27 -15.85
C SER A 229 1.67 10.48 -14.55
N PHE A 230 2.18 9.26 -14.65
CA PHE A 230 2.43 8.35 -13.54
C PHE A 230 3.54 8.85 -12.62
N GLU A 231 4.65 9.36 -13.17
CA GLU A 231 5.76 9.92 -12.40
C GLU A 231 5.33 11.11 -11.53
N GLN A 232 4.37 11.93 -11.99
CA GLN A 232 3.82 13.05 -11.23
C GLN A 232 3.00 12.63 -9.99
N CYS A 233 2.65 11.35 -9.87
CA CYS A 233 1.90 10.84 -8.74
C CYS A 233 2.76 10.62 -7.48
N PHE A 234 4.08 10.77 -7.59
CA PHE A 234 5.04 10.52 -6.52
C PHE A 234 5.80 11.80 -6.17
N ASP A 235 5.85 12.10 -4.87
CA ASP A 235 6.62 13.24 -4.33
C ASP A 235 8.11 12.88 -4.19
N HIS A 236 8.40 11.64 -3.79
CA HIS A 236 9.75 11.15 -3.59
C HIS A 236 10.30 10.45 -4.85
N GLU A 237 11.47 10.89 -5.31
CA GLU A 237 12.12 10.33 -6.51
C GLU A 237 12.47 8.84 -6.37
N SER A 238 12.78 8.38 -5.16
CA SER A 238 13.07 6.96 -4.87
C SER A 238 11.83 6.08 -5.12
N GLU A 239 10.67 6.50 -4.62
CA GLU A 239 9.40 5.81 -4.82
C GLU A 239 9.00 5.79 -6.30
N ARG A 240 9.18 6.93 -6.98
CA ARG A 240 8.96 7.05 -8.43
C ARG A 240 9.82 6.02 -9.19
N ALA A 241 11.12 5.98 -8.92
CA ALA A 241 12.05 5.10 -9.61
C ALA A 241 11.72 3.63 -9.36
N ASP A 242 11.44 3.25 -8.11
CA ASP A 242 11.03 1.87 -7.77
C ASP A 242 9.74 1.48 -8.49
N ALA A 243 8.73 2.36 -8.47
CA ALA A 243 7.44 2.08 -9.10
C ALA A 243 7.55 1.89 -10.62
N VAL A 244 8.32 2.74 -11.31
CA VAL A 244 8.61 2.57 -12.74
C VAL A 244 9.35 1.26 -13.00
N MET A 245 10.33 0.92 -12.17
CA MET A 245 11.10 -0.32 -12.32
C MET A 245 10.25 -1.58 -12.12
N ARG A 246 9.31 -1.58 -11.17
CA ARG A 246 8.33 -2.67 -10.98
C ARG A 246 7.45 -2.86 -12.21
N LEU A 247 7.01 -1.76 -12.83
CA LEU A 247 6.19 -1.81 -14.04
C LEU A 247 6.95 -2.32 -15.27
N VAL A 248 8.24 -1.96 -15.42
CA VAL A 248 9.12 -2.49 -16.46
C VAL A 248 9.33 -4.01 -16.28
N LYS A 249 9.62 -4.46 -15.06
CA LYS A 249 9.72 -5.88 -14.71
C LYS A 249 8.42 -6.63 -15.03
N CYS A 250 7.30 -6.11 -14.54
CA CYS A 250 5.97 -6.64 -14.80
C CYS A 250 5.69 -6.75 -16.31
N SER A 251 6.10 -5.76 -17.11
CA SER A 251 5.91 -5.79 -18.57
C SER A 251 6.71 -6.91 -19.25
N LEU A 252 7.92 -7.24 -18.76
CA LEU A 252 8.70 -8.38 -19.26
C LEU A 252 8.10 -9.73 -18.83
N GLU A 253 7.58 -9.83 -17.61
CA GLU A 253 6.91 -11.04 -17.12
C GLU A 253 5.61 -11.31 -17.91
N GLU A 254 4.83 -10.26 -18.19
CA GLU A 254 3.64 -10.37 -19.05
C GLU A 254 4.01 -10.70 -20.51
N LEU A 255 5.13 -10.18 -21.02
CA LEU A 255 5.65 -10.59 -22.33
C LEU A 255 6.01 -12.08 -22.34
N GLN A 256 6.62 -12.60 -21.28
CA GLN A 256 6.90 -14.02 -21.14
C GLN A 256 5.61 -14.85 -21.13
N ASN A 257 4.57 -14.40 -20.42
CA ASN A 257 3.25 -15.03 -20.43
C ASN A 257 2.64 -15.05 -21.83
N ILE A 258 2.72 -13.94 -22.58
CA ILE A 258 2.27 -13.89 -23.99
C ILE A 258 2.97 -14.94 -24.84
N ILE A 259 4.29 -15.10 -24.68
CA ILE A 259 5.08 -16.09 -25.44
C ILE A 259 4.63 -17.51 -25.06
N ALA A 260 4.42 -17.78 -23.77
CA ALA A 260 3.94 -19.07 -23.27
C ALA A 260 2.52 -19.43 -23.76
N ILE A 261 1.58 -18.46 -23.73
CA ILE A 261 0.19 -18.64 -24.18
C ILE A 261 0.11 -18.92 -25.69
N SER A 262 0.98 -18.29 -26.48
CA SER A 262 0.90 -18.31 -27.95
C SER A 262 1.03 -19.70 -28.63
N ASN A 263 1.31 -20.75 -27.85
CA ASN A 263 1.56 -22.12 -28.34
C ASN A 263 0.44 -23.12 -28.01
N THR A 264 -0.61 -22.72 -27.30
CA THR A 264 -1.72 -23.63 -26.94
C THR A 264 -2.70 -23.93 -28.09
N GLY A 265 -2.63 -23.17 -29.20
CA GLY A 265 -3.63 -23.21 -30.29
C GLY A 265 -3.25 -23.99 -31.56
N THR A 266 -1.98 -24.39 -31.76
CA THR A 266 -1.54 -25.07 -33.00
C THR A 266 -0.78 -26.35 -32.69
N ASN A 267 -1.44 -27.51 -32.84
CA ASN A 267 -0.87 -28.86 -32.87
C ASN A 267 0.39 -29.07 -31.99
N GLY A 268 0.28 -28.86 -30.67
CA GLY A 268 0.99 -29.54 -29.57
C GLY A 268 2.52 -29.73 -29.57
N SER A 269 3.29 -29.31 -30.58
CA SER A 269 4.71 -29.65 -30.70
C SER A 269 5.60 -28.53 -31.26
N GLY A 270 5.07 -27.32 -31.44
CA GLY A 270 5.87 -26.16 -31.83
C GLY A 270 6.68 -25.63 -30.65
N TRP A 271 7.93 -25.25 -30.85
CA TRP A 271 8.70 -24.55 -29.81
C TRP A 271 8.31 -23.06 -29.77
N CYS A 272 8.02 -22.52 -28.57
CA CYS A 272 7.66 -21.12 -28.35
C CYS A 272 8.82 -20.20 -28.74
N GLN A 273 8.60 -19.31 -29.72
CA GLN A 273 9.67 -18.46 -30.21
C GLN A 273 9.33 -16.99 -30.10
N LEU A 274 10.23 -16.24 -29.47
CA LEU A 274 10.23 -14.79 -29.49
C LEU A 274 10.46 -14.31 -30.95
N LYS A 275 9.46 -13.71 -31.62
CA LYS A 275 9.52 -13.32 -33.05
C LYS A 275 8.61 -12.12 -33.34
N GLY A 276 8.95 -11.36 -34.38
CA GLY A 276 8.10 -10.27 -34.91
C GLY A 276 7.64 -9.31 -33.82
N ARG A 277 6.32 -9.18 -33.64
CA ARG A 277 5.71 -8.25 -32.68
C ARG A 277 6.19 -8.43 -31.23
N THR A 278 6.42 -9.66 -30.74
CA THR A 278 6.88 -9.88 -29.35
C THR A 278 8.33 -9.40 -29.16
N TRP A 279 9.14 -9.46 -30.21
CA TRP A 279 10.50 -8.90 -30.19
C TRP A 279 10.47 -7.37 -30.16
N ASP A 280 9.59 -6.75 -30.95
CA ASP A 280 9.42 -5.30 -30.95
C ASP A 280 8.92 -4.78 -29.61
N THR A 281 7.93 -5.46 -29.01
CA THR A 281 7.46 -5.16 -27.66
C THR A 281 8.58 -5.27 -26.62
N MET A 282 9.40 -6.33 -26.66
CA MET A 282 10.56 -6.46 -25.77
C MET A 282 11.52 -5.28 -25.90
N LYS A 283 11.85 -4.86 -27.13
CA LYS A 283 12.73 -3.70 -27.36
C LYS A 283 12.16 -2.42 -26.76
N THR A 284 10.86 -2.19 -26.89
CA THR A 284 10.20 -1.01 -26.30
C THR A 284 10.35 -1.01 -24.78
N ILE A 285 10.09 -2.14 -24.13
CA ILE A 285 10.24 -2.29 -22.66
C ILE A 285 11.71 -2.07 -22.24
N LEU A 286 12.67 -2.69 -22.93
CA LEU A 286 14.09 -2.52 -22.65
C LEU A 286 14.58 -1.09 -22.92
N GLY A 287 13.98 -0.37 -23.87
CA GLY A 287 14.26 1.04 -24.11
C GLY A 287 13.90 1.92 -22.92
N GLN A 288 12.81 1.60 -22.22
CA GLN A 288 12.45 2.29 -20.97
C GLN A 288 13.44 1.97 -19.84
N LEU A 289 13.81 0.70 -19.69
CA LEU A 289 14.82 0.26 -18.73
C LEU A 289 16.14 1.03 -18.90
N VAL A 290 16.60 1.18 -20.14
CA VAL A 290 17.84 1.88 -20.49
C VAL A 290 17.74 3.38 -20.25
N THR A 291 16.60 4.01 -20.60
CA THR A 291 16.35 5.43 -20.30
C THR A 291 16.39 5.69 -18.78
N SER A 292 15.74 4.84 -17.99
CA SER A 292 15.75 4.92 -16.53
C SER A 292 17.17 4.80 -15.96
N TRP A 293 17.96 3.85 -16.48
CA TRP A 293 19.36 3.68 -16.10
C TRP A 293 20.23 4.88 -16.45
N HIS A 294 20.14 5.42 -17.68
CA HIS A 294 20.89 6.61 -18.08
C HIS A 294 20.60 7.79 -17.16
N SER A 295 19.31 8.03 -16.89
CA SER A 295 18.89 9.08 -15.96
C SER A 295 19.48 8.86 -14.57
N LYS A 296 19.53 7.61 -14.05
CA LYS A 296 20.17 7.30 -12.76
C LYS A 296 21.68 7.59 -12.79
N THR A 297 22.38 7.12 -13.82
CA THR A 297 23.83 7.31 -13.96
C THR A 297 24.22 8.78 -14.06
N GLU A 298 23.48 9.58 -14.84
CA GLU A 298 23.71 11.02 -14.95
C GLU A 298 23.61 11.71 -13.58
N ARG A 299 22.59 11.38 -12.79
CA ARG A 299 22.42 11.92 -11.43
C ARG A 299 23.58 11.52 -10.52
N GLU A 300 24.00 10.26 -10.53
CA GLU A 300 25.12 9.79 -9.72
C GLU A 300 26.43 10.49 -10.10
N THR A 301 26.67 10.71 -11.40
CA THR A 301 27.84 11.48 -11.84
C THR A 301 27.77 12.93 -11.40
N ALA A 302 26.60 13.58 -11.48
CA ALA A 302 26.42 14.96 -11.03
C ALA A 302 26.63 15.08 -9.51
N ALA A 303 26.09 14.15 -8.72
CA ALA A 303 26.27 14.12 -7.27
C ALA A 303 27.74 13.90 -6.89
N LYS A 304 28.44 12.98 -7.56
CA LYS A 304 29.89 12.77 -7.34
C LYS A 304 30.70 14.02 -7.67
N ILE A 305 30.37 14.72 -8.76
CA ILE A 305 31.04 15.97 -9.13
C ILE A 305 30.80 17.06 -8.08
N GLU A 306 29.58 17.19 -7.56
CA GLU A 306 29.24 18.12 -6.48
C GLU A 306 29.99 17.78 -5.19
N GLU A 307 30.02 16.51 -4.82
CA GLU A 307 30.74 15.99 -3.66
C GLU A 307 32.26 16.23 -3.79
N GLU A 308 32.87 15.85 -4.91
CA GLU A 308 34.30 16.09 -5.19
C GLU A 308 34.64 17.59 -5.17
N SER A 309 33.72 18.46 -5.62
CA SER A 309 33.87 19.92 -5.54
C SER A 309 33.85 20.45 -4.10
N LEU A 310 33.10 19.79 -3.21
CA LEU A 310 33.05 20.09 -1.77
C LEU A 310 34.27 19.54 -1.03
N TYR A 311 34.78 18.36 -1.42
CA TYR A 311 35.94 17.70 -0.82
C TYR A 311 37.28 18.32 -1.24
N LEU A 312 37.39 18.95 -2.41
CA LEU A 312 38.58 19.74 -2.79
C LEU A 312 38.91 20.87 -1.79
N HIS A 313 37.95 21.27 -0.94
CA HIS A 313 38.15 22.23 0.15
C HIS A 313 38.55 21.62 1.50
N LYS A 314 38.45 20.29 1.68
CA LYS A 314 38.78 19.60 2.93
C LYS A 314 39.75 18.45 2.67
N THR A 315 40.99 18.72 3.08
CA THR A 315 42.06 17.77 3.41
C THR A 315 42.79 17.05 2.26
N ARG A 316 44.10 17.35 2.24
CA ARG A 316 45.19 16.62 1.62
C ARG A 316 46.05 16.03 2.75
N THR A 317 45.71 14.83 3.23
CA THR A 317 46.61 13.94 4.00
C THR A 317 45.85 12.66 4.34
N LEU A 318 46.34 11.51 3.89
CA LEU A 318 46.22 10.21 4.60
C LEU A 318 47.20 9.21 3.97
N CYS A 319 47.73 8.35 4.84
CA CYS A 319 48.85 7.45 4.60
C CYS A 319 48.36 6.12 3.98
N PRO A 320 49.14 5.39 3.16
CA PRO A 320 48.63 4.25 2.38
C PRO A 320 48.34 2.97 3.20
N THR A 321 48.88 2.84 4.41
CA THR A 321 48.87 1.56 5.15
C THR A 321 47.58 1.27 5.91
N GLU A 322 46.78 2.29 6.25
CA GLU A 322 45.46 2.10 6.88
C GLU A 322 44.42 1.51 5.90
N GLN A 323 44.69 1.58 4.59
CA GLN A 323 43.71 1.24 3.56
C GLN A 323 43.42 -0.27 3.46
N GLU A 324 44.41 -1.15 3.64
CA GLU A 324 44.22 -2.60 3.45
C GLU A 324 43.43 -3.25 4.61
N ASP A 325 43.72 -2.87 5.86
CA ASP A 325 42.99 -3.37 7.03
C ASP A 325 41.54 -2.84 7.03
N GLU A 326 41.34 -1.57 6.68
CA GLU A 326 40.01 -0.98 6.50
C GLU A 326 39.22 -1.62 5.34
N GLU A 327 39.89 -2.03 4.27
CA GLU A 327 39.25 -2.80 3.18
C GLU A 327 38.80 -4.19 3.64
N LEU A 328 39.64 -4.88 4.43
CA LEU A 328 39.30 -6.19 4.98
C LEU A 328 38.13 -6.11 5.96
N GLU A 329 38.14 -5.14 6.87
CA GLU A 329 37.03 -4.92 7.81
C GLU A 329 35.72 -4.59 7.09
N ARG A 330 35.77 -3.74 6.06
CA ARG A 330 34.59 -3.45 5.21
C ARG A 330 34.07 -4.68 4.51
N TYR A 331 34.96 -5.51 3.95
CA TYR A 331 34.56 -6.76 3.29
C TYR A 331 33.92 -7.75 4.27
N VAL A 332 34.48 -7.88 5.48
CA VAL A 332 33.91 -8.72 6.54
C VAL A 332 32.53 -8.20 6.95
N ASN A 333 32.35 -6.89 7.14
CA ASN A 333 31.06 -6.31 7.50
C ASN A 333 30.00 -6.46 6.39
N GLU A 334 30.40 -6.37 5.11
CA GLU A 334 29.50 -6.59 3.98
C GLU A 334 29.02 -8.06 3.90
N MET A 335 29.90 -9.00 4.26
CA MET A 335 29.60 -10.42 4.25
C MET A 335 28.80 -10.87 5.48
N PHE A 336 29.09 -10.28 6.64
CA PHE A 336 28.46 -10.60 7.93
C PHE A 336 27.93 -9.32 8.62
N PRO A 337 26.85 -8.71 8.09
CA PRO A 337 26.24 -7.52 8.68
C PRO A 337 25.78 -7.79 10.12
N THR A 338 26.26 -6.97 11.06
CA THR A 338 25.86 -7.05 12.47
C THR A 338 24.70 -6.12 12.82
N ASN A 339 24.37 -5.13 11.98
CA ASN A 339 23.31 -4.12 12.20
C ASN A 339 23.39 -3.38 13.55
N ARG A 340 24.54 -3.44 14.24
CA ARG A 340 24.73 -2.88 15.59
C ARG A 340 24.69 -1.36 15.59
N GLU A 341 25.10 -0.73 14.49
CA GLU A 341 25.06 0.72 14.28
C GLU A 341 23.65 1.30 14.49
N GLU A 342 22.60 0.54 14.15
CA GLU A 342 21.20 0.94 14.32
C GLU A 342 20.74 1.08 15.79
N PHE A 343 21.52 0.52 16.71
CA PHE A 343 21.26 0.52 18.15
C PHE A 343 22.29 1.32 18.95
N SER A 344 23.15 2.09 18.26
CA SER A 344 24.22 2.88 18.88
C SER A 344 23.73 3.80 20.00
N GLU A 345 22.48 4.28 19.93
CA GLU A 345 21.82 5.09 20.96
C GLU A 345 21.62 4.38 22.33
N PHE A 346 21.60 3.05 22.34
CA PHE A 346 21.44 2.24 23.55
C PHE A 346 22.79 1.82 24.17
N GLU A 347 23.87 1.98 23.42
CA GLU A 347 25.24 1.62 23.84
C GLU A 347 26.08 2.85 24.20
N GLN A 348 25.84 4.02 23.58
CA GLN A 348 26.59 5.26 23.80
C GLN A 348 25.64 6.48 23.95
N PRO A 349 26.02 7.52 24.71
CA PRO A 349 25.18 8.72 24.86
C PRO A 349 24.97 9.45 23.52
N ALA A 350 23.72 9.82 23.23
CA ALA A 350 23.30 10.40 21.95
C ALA A 350 24.10 11.66 21.57
N GLY A 351 24.93 11.56 20.52
CA GLY A 351 25.64 12.67 19.88
C GLY A 351 25.04 13.09 18.53
N LEU A 352 25.45 14.24 17.98
CA LEU A 352 25.06 14.71 16.64
C LEU A 352 25.41 13.71 15.50
N GLU A 353 26.37 12.83 15.74
CA GLU A 353 26.84 11.83 14.77
C GLU A 353 25.84 10.69 14.52
N SER A 354 25.01 10.32 15.50
CA SER A 354 24.02 9.23 15.36
C SER A 354 22.87 9.59 14.40
N ASN A 355 22.46 10.86 14.38
CA ASN A 355 21.42 11.34 13.46
C ASN A 355 21.90 11.43 12.00
N LEU A 356 23.19 11.70 11.79
CA LEU A 356 23.79 11.77 10.46
C LEU A 356 23.97 10.37 9.85
N THR A 357 24.38 9.39 10.66
CA THR A 357 24.54 7.99 10.23
C THR A 357 23.20 7.38 9.79
N HIS A 358 22.13 7.53 10.59
CA HIS A 358 20.81 7.01 10.23
C HIS A 358 20.28 7.56 8.89
N ARG A 359 20.49 8.86 8.63
CA ARG A 359 20.06 9.49 7.36
C ARG A 359 20.84 8.96 6.14
N HIS A 360 22.15 8.75 6.27
CA HIS A 360 22.97 8.20 5.19
C HIS A 360 22.64 6.72 4.92
N MET A 361 22.35 5.96 5.97
CA MET A 361 21.95 4.55 5.87
C MET A 361 20.65 4.39 5.06
N VAL A 362 19.61 5.18 5.39
CA VAL A 362 18.32 5.15 4.67
C VAL A 362 18.49 5.47 3.17
N LYS A 363 19.25 6.53 2.85
CA LYS A 363 19.52 6.89 1.45
C LYS A 363 20.29 5.80 0.69
N THR A 364 21.20 5.10 1.37
CA THR A 364 21.98 4.01 0.76
C THR A 364 21.11 2.79 0.50
N LEU A 365 20.21 2.44 1.43
CA LEU A 365 19.26 1.34 1.26
C LEU A 365 18.30 1.57 0.09
N GLU A 366 17.73 2.78 0.00
CA GLU A 366 16.86 3.18 -1.12
C GLU A 366 17.57 3.08 -2.48
N LYS A 367 18.83 3.52 -2.54
CA LYS A 367 19.66 3.42 -3.75
C LYS A 367 19.92 1.98 -4.16
N ASN A 368 20.23 1.11 -3.20
CA ASN A 368 20.52 -0.30 -3.43
C ASN A 368 19.29 -1.06 -3.94
N LEU A 369 18.10 -0.78 -3.38
CA LEU A 369 16.85 -1.42 -3.79
C LEU A 369 16.55 -1.19 -5.28
N THR A 370 16.67 0.05 -5.75
CA THR A 370 16.42 0.38 -7.16
C THR A 370 17.42 -0.32 -8.09
N GLU A 371 18.68 -0.43 -7.67
CA GLU A 371 19.71 -1.16 -8.43
C GLU A 371 19.40 -2.65 -8.52
N GLU A 372 19.07 -3.29 -7.40
CA GLU A 372 18.70 -4.70 -7.36
C GLU A 372 17.56 -5.01 -8.34
N ARG A 373 16.52 -4.18 -8.37
CA ARG A 373 15.38 -4.32 -9.30
C ARG A 373 15.77 -4.20 -10.77
N MET A 374 16.69 -3.30 -11.09
CA MET A 374 17.26 -3.20 -12.45
C MET A 374 17.99 -4.48 -12.84
N LEU A 375 18.80 -5.03 -11.94
CA LEU A 375 19.56 -6.25 -12.18
C LEU A 375 18.65 -7.49 -12.30
N GLU A 376 17.60 -7.58 -11.49
CA GLU A 376 16.54 -8.59 -11.64
C GLU A 376 15.90 -8.55 -13.03
N THR A 377 15.58 -7.33 -13.51
CA THR A 377 14.99 -7.12 -14.84
C THR A 377 15.95 -7.57 -15.95
N CYS A 378 17.24 -7.29 -15.83
CA CYS A 378 18.28 -7.77 -16.74
C CYS A 378 18.41 -9.31 -16.75
N ALA A 379 18.31 -9.94 -15.57
CA ALA A 379 18.32 -11.39 -15.43
C ALA A 379 17.07 -12.02 -16.07
N LEU A 380 15.90 -11.42 -15.89
CA LEU A 380 14.65 -11.84 -16.53
C LEU A 380 14.74 -11.78 -18.05
N HIS A 381 15.22 -10.67 -18.61
CA HIS A 381 15.50 -10.57 -20.05
C HIS A 381 16.45 -11.68 -20.52
N SER A 382 17.51 -11.94 -19.75
CA SER A 382 18.48 -12.98 -20.09
C SER A 382 17.82 -14.37 -20.13
N ASN A 383 16.92 -14.65 -19.19
CA ASN A 383 16.13 -15.89 -19.16
C ASN A 383 15.17 -16.01 -20.34
N ILE A 384 14.43 -14.94 -20.66
CA ILE A 384 13.49 -14.90 -21.79
C ILE A 384 14.24 -15.18 -23.10
N VAL A 385 15.37 -14.51 -23.34
CA VAL A 385 16.14 -14.71 -24.57
C VAL A 385 16.68 -16.13 -24.63
N ARG A 386 17.26 -16.68 -23.56
CA ARG A 386 17.77 -18.07 -23.57
C ARG A 386 16.67 -19.12 -23.83
N THR A 387 15.49 -18.90 -23.26
CA THR A 387 14.39 -19.87 -23.32
C THR A 387 13.68 -19.84 -24.67
N TYR A 388 13.45 -18.64 -25.21
CA TYR A 388 12.58 -18.42 -26.38
C TYR A 388 13.34 -17.96 -27.64
N THR A 389 14.67 -18.01 -27.63
CA THR A 389 15.51 -17.82 -28.82
C THR A 389 16.37 -19.04 -29.13
N SER A 390 16.62 -19.25 -30.41
CA SER A 390 17.47 -20.33 -30.92
C SER A 390 18.36 -19.78 -32.01
N ALA A 391 19.63 -20.15 -31.96
CA ALA A 391 20.64 -19.91 -32.97
C ALA A 391 21.44 -21.21 -33.19
N HIS A 392 22.25 -21.30 -34.25
CA HIS A 392 23.03 -22.52 -34.51
C HIS A 392 24.08 -22.81 -33.43
N TRP A 393 24.54 -21.79 -32.71
CA TRP A 393 25.41 -21.91 -31.53
C TRP A 393 24.64 -21.91 -30.19
N LEU A 394 23.34 -21.58 -30.20
CA LEU A 394 22.48 -21.54 -29.02
C LEU A 394 21.28 -22.48 -29.25
N LYS A 395 21.43 -23.73 -28.82
CA LYS A 395 20.30 -24.65 -28.76
C LYS A 395 19.30 -24.08 -27.75
N ALA A 396 18.06 -23.89 -28.19
CA ALA A 396 16.97 -23.59 -27.27
C ALA A 396 16.97 -24.66 -26.18
N GLY A 397 16.73 -24.27 -24.93
CA GLY A 397 16.72 -25.19 -23.80
C GLY A 397 15.80 -26.38 -24.11
N VAL A 398 16.40 -27.54 -24.38
CA VAL A 398 15.68 -28.80 -24.60
C VAL A 398 15.09 -29.18 -23.24
N GLY A 399 13.87 -28.73 -22.96
CA GLY A 399 13.18 -28.97 -21.69
C GLY A 399 12.85 -27.72 -20.85
N GLY A 400 12.97 -26.50 -21.38
CA GLY A 400 12.41 -25.34 -20.70
C GLY A 400 10.88 -25.43 -20.69
N ALA A 401 10.30 -25.88 -19.58
CA ALA A 401 8.85 -25.88 -19.39
C ALA A 401 8.31 -24.48 -19.72
N ASN A 402 7.24 -24.40 -20.53
CA ASN A 402 6.51 -23.15 -20.74
C ASN A 402 6.06 -22.63 -19.37
N PHE A 403 6.81 -21.69 -18.83
CA PHE A 403 6.53 -21.11 -17.53
C PHE A 403 5.57 -19.94 -17.73
N PHE A 404 4.28 -20.25 -17.55
CA PHE A 404 3.21 -19.26 -17.42
C PHE A 404 3.01 -18.98 -15.93
N ASP A 405 3.20 -17.72 -15.54
CA ASP A 405 3.01 -17.25 -14.16
C ASP A 405 2.25 -15.93 -14.20
N PRO A 406 0.92 -15.96 -13.98
CA PRO A 406 0.12 -14.74 -13.92
C PRO A 406 0.21 -14.04 -12.55
N VAL A 407 0.79 -14.70 -11.53
CA VAL A 407 0.76 -14.21 -10.14
C VAL A 407 1.87 -13.20 -9.89
N SER A 408 3.11 -13.51 -10.28
CA SER A 408 4.26 -12.61 -10.11
C SER A 408 4.03 -11.20 -10.70
N PRO A 409 3.66 -11.05 -11.99
CA PRO A 409 3.45 -9.72 -12.57
C PRO A 409 2.29 -8.98 -11.89
N PHE A 410 1.24 -9.71 -11.50
CA PHE A 410 0.09 -9.14 -10.81
C PHE A 410 0.48 -8.55 -9.45
N VAL A 411 1.29 -9.26 -8.66
CA VAL A 411 1.78 -8.76 -7.36
C VAL A 411 2.58 -7.47 -7.53
N GLU A 412 3.46 -7.39 -8.54
CA GLU A 412 4.24 -6.19 -8.81
C GLU A 412 3.33 -5.00 -9.17
N ARG A 413 2.40 -5.14 -10.12
CA ARG A 413 1.50 -4.03 -10.49
C ARG A 413 0.50 -3.65 -9.40
N PHE A 414 0.02 -4.61 -8.61
CA PHE A 414 -0.87 -4.34 -7.48
C PHE A 414 -0.13 -3.57 -6.37
N SER A 415 1.14 -3.90 -6.12
CA SER A 415 1.97 -3.15 -5.17
C SER A 415 2.14 -1.69 -5.60
N VAL A 416 2.37 -1.44 -6.89
CA VAL A 416 2.43 -0.09 -7.45
C VAL A 416 1.10 0.64 -7.27
N PHE A 417 -0.02 -0.03 -7.55
CA PHE A 417 -1.34 0.56 -7.32
C PHE A 417 -1.59 0.91 -5.85
N SER A 418 -1.12 0.08 -4.91
CA SER A 418 -1.31 0.33 -3.47
C SER A 418 -0.64 1.62 -3.00
N VAL A 419 0.53 1.96 -3.56
CA VAL A 419 1.23 3.23 -3.27
C VAL A 419 0.48 4.40 -3.90
N LEU A 420 0.02 4.24 -5.14
CA LEU A 420 -0.79 5.25 -5.83
C LEU A 420 -2.13 5.54 -5.13
N LEU A 421 -2.73 4.55 -4.47
CA LEU A 421 -4.01 4.70 -3.80
C LEU A 421 -3.96 5.83 -2.76
N GLY A 422 -2.86 5.98 -2.02
CA GLY A 422 -2.69 7.05 -1.04
C GLY A 422 -2.76 8.46 -1.65
N ALA A 423 -2.07 8.66 -2.78
CA ALA A 423 -2.02 9.95 -3.48
C ALA A 423 -3.30 10.24 -4.30
N GLN A 424 -3.93 9.19 -4.84
CA GLN A 424 -4.97 9.32 -5.86
C GLN A 424 -6.39 9.01 -5.37
N LEU A 425 -6.57 8.53 -4.13
CA LEU A 425 -7.87 8.13 -3.57
C LEU A 425 -9.02 9.12 -3.88
N PRO A 426 -8.85 10.45 -3.74
CA PRO A 426 -9.96 11.37 -3.93
C PRO A 426 -10.33 11.59 -5.41
N GLY A 427 -9.48 11.17 -6.35
CA GLY A 427 -9.68 11.27 -7.80
C GLY A 427 -10.32 10.03 -8.44
N LEU A 428 -10.46 8.92 -7.71
CA LEU A 428 -10.92 7.65 -8.28
C LEU A 428 -12.44 7.63 -8.61
N GLU A 429 -12.79 6.86 -9.64
CA GLU A 429 -14.16 6.67 -10.14
C GLU A 429 -14.71 5.30 -9.70
N SER A 430 -16.04 5.19 -9.54
CA SER A 430 -16.71 3.94 -9.14
C SER A 430 -16.61 2.82 -10.20
N SER A 431 -16.16 3.14 -11.41
CA SER A 431 -15.84 2.14 -12.46
C SER A 431 -14.76 1.16 -11.99
N LEU A 432 -13.80 1.64 -11.21
CA LEU A 432 -12.66 0.86 -10.72
C LEU A 432 -13.07 -0.23 -9.72
N ASP A 433 -14.22 -0.08 -9.06
CA ASP A 433 -14.72 -1.06 -8.09
C ASP A 433 -14.85 -2.45 -8.72
N ASN A 434 -15.33 -2.53 -9.96
CA ASN A 434 -15.47 -3.80 -10.68
C ASN A 434 -14.13 -4.47 -10.98
N ASP A 435 -13.09 -3.67 -11.24
CA ASP A 435 -11.74 -4.17 -11.53
C ASP A 435 -11.02 -4.63 -10.24
N VAL A 436 -11.27 -3.94 -9.12
CA VAL A 436 -10.58 -4.15 -7.84
C VAL A 436 -11.13 -5.35 -7.08
N LEU A 437 -12.44 -5.60 -7.12
CA LEU A 437 -13.09 -6.61 -6.27
C LEU A 437 -12.49 -8.01 -6.42
N GLY A 438 -12.38 -8.52 -7.66
CA GLY A 438 -11.78 -9.84 -7.90
C GLY A 438 -10.32 -9.92 -7.48
N SER A 439 -9.61 -8.82 -7.64
CA SER A 439 -8.20 -8.66 -7.31
C SER A 439 -7.91 -8.60 -5.82
N LEU A 440 -8.79 -7.98 -5.02
CA LEU A 440 -8.67 -7.98 -3.56
C LEU A 440 -8.85 -9.40 -3.00
N VAL A 441 -9.80 -10.17 -3.54
CA VAL A 441 -10.00 -11.57 -3.15
C VAL A 441 -8.75 -12.38 -3.49
N PHE A 442 -8.23 -12.23 -4.70
CA PHE A 442 -7.03 -12.93 -5.14
C PHE A 442 -5.78 -12.55 -4.31
N MET A 443 -5.53 -11.26 -4.10
CA MET A 443 -4.40 -10.79 -3.27
C MET A 443 -4.50 -11.26 -1.83
N SER A 444 -5.71 -11.39 -1.29
CA SER A 444 -5.90 -11.94 0.07
C SER A 444 -5.42 -13.39 0.16
N GLU A 445 -5.74 -14.21 -0.83
CA GLU A 445 -5.27 -15.59 -0.93
C GLU A 445 -3.74 -15.65 -1.13
N VAL A 446 -3.20 -14.84 -2.06
CA VAL A 446 -1.76 -14.74 -2.29
C VAL A 446 -1.03 -14.35 -0.99
N ALA A 447 -1.54 -13.35 -0.26
CA ALA A 447 -0.96 -12.91 1.01
C ALA A 447 -0.98 -14.02 2.09
N LEU A 448 -2.02 -14.86 2.13
CA LEU A 448 -2.07 -16.02 3.01
C LEU A 448 -1.02 -17.06 2.62
N GLN A 449 -0.83 -17.33 1.33
CA GLN A 449 0.16 -18.29 0.84
C GLN A 449 1.59 -17.83 1.09
N TYR A 450 1.88 -16.55 0.91
CA TYR A 450 3.21 -15.97 1.21
C TYR A 450 3.60 -16.09 2.69
N ARG A 451 2.64 -16.20 3.62
CA ARG A 451 2.93 -16.49 5.04
C ARG A 451 3.39 -17.92 5.29
N THR A 452 3.15 -18.84 4.35
CA THR A 452 3.30 -20.29 4.55
C THR A 452 4.38 -20.94 3.69
N HIS A 453 4.92 -20.23 2.70
CA HIS A 453 5.87 -20.80 1.74
C HIS A 453 7.05 -19.86 1.44
N ALA A 454 8.20 -20.10 2.07
CA ALA A 454 9.48 -19.65 1.54
C ALA A 454 9.81 -20.49 0.29
N LYS A 455 9.74 -19.89 -0.92
CA LYS A 455 10.11 -20.57 -2.16
C LYS A 455 11.61 -20.94 -2.13
N ASN A 456 11.91 -22.12 -2.70
CA ASN A 456 13.21 -22.73 -2.98
C ASN A 456 14.29 -21.74 -3.51
N LYS A 457 14.87 -20.95 -2.64
CA LYS A 457 16.20 -20.33 -2.80
C LYS A 457 17.06 -20.83 -1.65
N GLU A 458 18.37 -20.95 -1.88
CA GLU A 458 19.31 -21.06 -0.76
C GLU A 458 19.15 -19.80 0.10
N TYR A 459 18.62 -19.98 1.31
CA TYR A 459 18.32 -18.93 2.28
C TYR A 459 19.60 -18.32 2.85
N ASP A 460 19.70 -16.99 2.80
CA ASP A 460 20.77 -16.20 3.41
C ASP A 460 20.30 -15.60 4.75
N PHE A 461 20.87 -16.07 5.86
CA PHE A 461 20.53 -15.62 7.21
C PHE A 461 20.70 -14.11 7.40
N TYR A 462 21.68 -13.50 6.72
CA TYR A 462 22.06 -12.11 6.96
C TYR A 462 21.26 -11.10 6.15
N ARG A 463 20.61 -11.53 5.06
CA ARG A 463 19.95 -10.65 4.09
C ARG A 463 18.50 -11.02 3.81
N ASP A 464 18.12 -12.30 3.90
CA ASP A 464 16.78 -12.74 3.56
C ASP A 464 15.82 -12.69 4.78
N PRO A 465 14.55 -12.29 4.58
CA PRO A 465 13.54 -12.35 5.62
C PRO A 465 13.16 -13.78 6.00
N ASN A 466 12.85 -13.99 7.27
CA ASN A 466 12.25 -15.23 7.74
C ASN A 466 11.13 -14.96 8.76
N VAL A 467 9.92 -14.78 8.23
CA VAL A 467 8.73 -14.41 9.01
C VAL A 467 8.39 -15.46 10.06
N GLU A 468 8.54 -16.75 9.74
CA GLU A 468 8.25 -17.83 10.68
C GLU A 468 9.15 -17.75 11.93
N GLN A 469 10.44 -17.48 11.72
CA GLN A 469 11.39 -17.32 12.83
C GLN A 469 11.16 -16.01 13.59
N ILE A 470 10.88 -14.90 12.89
CA ILE A 470 10.59 -13.60 13.54
C ILE A 470 9.32 -13.69 14.39
N GLN A 471 8.31 -14.46 13.97
CA GLN A 471 7.08 -14.64 14.75
C GLN A 471 7.33 -15.29 16.12
N THR A 472 8.38 -16.12 16.28
CA THR A 472 8.65 -16.77 17.57
C THR A 472 9.15 -15.80 18.63
N CYS A 473 9.77 -14.66 18.25
CA CYS A 473 10.26 -13.67 19.21
C CYS A 473 9.17 -12.69 19.69
N LEU A 474 8.08 -12.52 18.93
CA LEU A 474 6.99 -11.60 19.26
C LEU A 474 6.35 -11.82 20.65
N PRO A 475 5.96 -13.06 21.04
CA PRO A 475 5.38 -13.28 22.37
C PRO A 475 6.36 -12.95 23.50
N ILE A 476 7.66 -13.25 23.31
CA ILE A 476 8.72 -12.98 24.28
C ILE A 476 8.86 -11.47 24.50
N LEU A 477 8.96 -10.70 23.41
CA LEU A 477 9.08 -9.24 23.46
C LEU A 477 7.85 -8.59 24.10
N ARG A 478 6.63 -9.03 23.74
CA ARG A 478 5.39 -8.50 24.33
C ARG A 478 5.23 -8.85 25.81
N GLY A 479 5.64 -10.06 26.21
CA GLY A 479 5.64 -10.47 27.62
C GLY A 479 6.57 -9.59 28.45
N LEU A 480 7.80 -9.40 27.96
CA LEU A 480 8.79 -8.54 28.59
C LEU A 480 8.33 -7.08 28.66
N ASP A 481 7.79 -6.53 27.57
CA ASP A 481 7.28 -5.15 27.52
C ASP A 481 6.13 -4.91 28.51
N ALA A 482 5.21 -5.86 28.62
CA ALA A 482 4.10 -5.80 29.57
C ALA A 482 4.64 -5.79 31.01
N LYS A 483 5.59 -6.68 31.34
CA LYS A 483 6.19 -6.74 32.67
C LYS A 483 6.98 -5.46 32.99
N VAL A 484 7.81 -4.98 32.06
CA VAL A 484 8.59 -3.74 32.22
C VAL A 484 7.66 -2.53 32.37
N SER A 485 6.56 -2.47 31.63
CA SER A 485 5.54 -1.42 31.79
C SER A 485 4.91 -1.42 33.18
N THR A 486 4.68 -2.59 33.79
CA THR A 486 4.23 -2.66 35.19
C THR A 486 5.29 -2.14 36.16
N LEU A 487 6.56 -2.44 35.92
CA LEU A 487 7.66 -1.95 36.77
C LEU A 487 7.88 -0.44 36.60
N LEU A 488 7.72 0.10 35.38
CA LEU A 488 7.77 1.54 35.11
C LEU A 488 6.61 2.31 35.74
N ALA A 489 5.47 1.67 36.02
CA ALA A 489 4.40 2.32 36.78
C ALA A 489 4.81 2.58 38.24
N GLU A 490 5.66 1.72 38.81
CA GLU A 490 6.20 1.86 40.16
C GLU A 490 7.48 2.72 40.18
N TRP A 491 8.30 2.63 39.14
CA TRP A 491 9.59 3.32 38.99
C TRP A 491 9.68 4.07 37.64
N PRO A 492 8.94 5.17 37.46
CA PRO A 492 8.80 5.82 36.15
C PRO A 492 10.11 6.33 35.56
N ASP A 493 11.03 6.79 36.41
CA ASP A 493 12.28 7.44 36.01
C ASP A 493 13.49 6.48 36.02
N HIS A 494 13.27 5.16 36.12
CA HIS A 494 14.39 4.21 36.16
C HIS A 494 15.02 4.05 34.76
N PRO A 495 16.29 4.48 34.54
CA PRO A 495 16.88 4.58 33.20
C PRO A 495 16.99 3.23 32.49
N THR A 496 17.34 2.16 33.21
CA THR A 496 17.44 0.82 32.61
C THR A 496 16.09 0.28 32.15
N LEU A 497 15.01 0.53 32.90
CA LEU A 497 13.67 0.05 32.53
C LEU A 497 13.13 0.83 31.33
N GLN A 498 13.38 2.15 31.29
CA GLN A 498 13.05 2.97 30.12
C GLN A 498 13.84 2.50 28.89
N SER A 499 15.12 2.18 29.05
CA SER A 499 15.98 1.70 27.97
C SER A 499 15.50 0.35 27.44
N ILE A 500 15.14 -0.59 28.33
CA ILE A 500 14.54 -1.88 27.96
C ILE A 500 13.23 -1.66 27.19
N HIS A 501 12.33 -0.81 27.70
CA HIS A 501 11.06 -0.53 27.05
C HIS A 501 11.25 0.07 25.65
N LEU A 502 12.09 1.11 25.52
CA LEU A 502 12.37 1.74 24.23
C LEU A 502 13.01 0.77 23.24
N LEU A 503 13.94 -0.08 23.69
CA LEU A 503 14.58 -1.07 22.83
C LEU A 503 13.58 -2.15 22.37
N VAL A 504 12.68 -2.61 23.24
CA VAL A 504 11.61 -3.54 22.85
C VAL A 504 10.68 -2.90 21.82
N GLN A 505 10.26 -1.64 22.04
CA GLN A 505 9.46 -0.90 21.05
C GLN A 505 10.21 -0.74 19.72
N ARG A 506 11.52 -0.49 19.76
CA ARG A 506 12.37 -0.39 18.57
C ARG A 506 12.41 -1.69 17.78
N VAL A 507 12.66 -2.83 18.44
CA VAL A 507 12.67 -4.14 17.77
C VAL A 507 11.28 -4.51 17.24
N LEU A 508 10.20 -4.18 17.97
CA LEU A 508 8.82 -4.38 17.53
C LEU A 508 8.42 -3.46 16.36
N SER A 509 9.14 -2.36 16.13
CA SER A 509 8.93 -1.44 15.02
C SER A 509 9.56 -1.88 13.69
N PHE A 510 10.39 -2.93 13.70
CA PHE A 510 11.02 -3.43 12.48
C PHE A 510 10.01 -4.06 11.52
N ASP A 511 10.24 -3.85 10.23
CA ASP A 511 9.48 -4.54 9.19
C ASP A 511 9.65 -6.06 9.32
N VAL A 512 8.55 -6.79 9.20
CA VAL A 512 8.54 -8.26 9.26
C VAL A 512 9.39 -8.90 8.14
N THR A 513 9.70 -8.12 7.10
CA THR A 513 10.58 -8.50 5.98
C THR A 513 12.05 -8.14 6.23
N SER A 514 12.43 -7.72 7.43
CA SER A 514 13.84 -7.54 7.82
C SER A 514 14.52 -8.90 8.05
N PRO A 515 15.85 -9.01 7.85
CA PRO A 515 16.59 -10.24 8.11
C PRO A 515 16.63 -10.57 9.61
N VAL A 516 16.73 -11.86 9.93
CA VAL A 516 16.74 -12.36 11.33
C VAL A 516 17.90 -11.78 12.13
N THR A 517 19.05 -11.55 11.49
CA THR A 517 20.24 -10.93 12.13
C THR A 517 19.94 -9.58 12.77
N ARG A 518 19.12 -8.75 12.12
CA ARG A 518 18.75 -7.44 12.65
C ARG A 518 17.96 -7.56 13.97
N PHE A 519 17.03 -8.51 14.03
CA PHE A 519 16.32 -8.83 15.27
C PHE A 519 17.23 -9.43 16.32
N LEU A 520 18.10 -10.37 15.92
CA LEU A 520 19.07 -11.02 16.80
C LEU A 520 19.95 -10.00 17.53
N THR A 521 20.52 -9.03 16.81
CA THR A 521 21.33 -7.95 17.40
C THR A 521 20.52 -7.15 18.42
N GLY A 522 19.26 -6.82 18.10
CA GLY A 522 18.36 -6.16 19.04
C GLY A 522 18.10 -6.98 20.30
N LEU A 523 17.90 -8.30 20.17
CA LEU A 523 17.71 -9.20 21.31
C LEU A 523 18.99 -9.33 22.17
N GLU A 524 20.18 -9.28 21.56
CA GLU A 524 21.46 -9.36 22.28
C GLU A 524 21.72 -8.11 23.11
N ILE A 525 21.45 -6.92 22.57
CA ILE A 525 21.54 -5.66 23.31
C ILE A 525 20.48 -5.63 24.43
N LEU A 526 19.27 -6.14 24.13
CA LEU A 526 18.18 -6.24 25.10
C LEU A 526 18.55 -7.15 26.26
N MET A 527 19.19 -8.29 25.98
CA MET A 527 19.69 -9.20 27.00
C MET A 527 20.66 -8.49 27.95
N GLY A 528 21.59 -7.70 27.40
CA GLY A 528 22.52 -6.91 28.21
C GLY A 528 21.78 -5.98 29.19
N LYS A 529 20.77 -5.25 28.71
CA LYS A 529 19.97 -4.34 29.56
C LYS A 529 19.11 -5.06 30.60
N VAL A 530 18.53 -6.21 30.24
CA VAL A 530 17.79 -7.05 31.20
C VAL A 530 18.73 -7.58 32.28
N HIS A 531 19.97 -7.96 31.93
CA HIS A 531 20.96 -8.38 32.91
C HIS A 531 21.38 -7.25 33.85
N GLU A 532 21.63 -6.05 33.33
CA GLU A 532 21.91 -4.84 34.13
C GLU A 532 20.80 -4.57 35.18
N TRP A 533 19.54 -4.84 34.84
CA TRP A 533 18.42 -4.75 35.80
C TRP A 533 18.48 -5.88 36.85
N GLU A 534 18.67 -7.13 36.42
CA GLU A 534 18.70 -8.29 37.33
C GLU A 534 19.83 -8.23 38.36
N GLU A 535 20.95 -7.58 38.06
CA GLU A 535 22.05 -7.39 39.02
C GLU A 535 21.64 -6.56 40.25
N VAL A 536 20.69 -5.64 40.08
CA VAL A 536 20.27 -4.68 41.11
C VAL A 536 18.86 -5.00 41.65
N ALA A 537 18.05 -5.73 40.89
CA ALA A 537 16.68 -6.09 41.23
C ALA A 537 16.60 -7.09 42.39
N HIS A 538 15.61 -6.91 43.27
CA HIS A 538 15.26 -7.94 44.25
C HIS A 538 14.31 -8.99 43.63
N SER A 539 14.19 -10.17 44.26
CA SER A 539 13.39 -11.30 43.75
C SER A 539 11.94 -10.98 43.36
N GLY A 540 11.28 -10.05 44.05
CA GLY A 540 9.90 -9.62 43.74
C GLY A 540 9.71 -8.83 42.43
N VAL A 541 10.77 -8.26 41.83
CA VAL A 541 10.72 -7.47 40.58
C VAL A 541 11.62 -8.06 39.49
N SER A 542 11.96 -9.34 39.62
CA SER A 542 12.83 -10.06 38.68
C SER A 542 12.15 -10.29 37.32
N LEU A 543 12.97 -10.17 36.28
CA LEU A 543 12.75 -10.47 34.88
C LEU A 543 13.40 -11.80 34.47
N ALA A 544 13.90 -12.62 35.41
CA ALA A 544 14.66 -13.85 35.15
C ALA A 544 13.94 -14.81 34.17
N THR A 545 12.63 -15.00 34.30
CA THR A 545 11.85 -15.85 33.38
C THR A 545 11.89 -15.32 31.94
N HIS A 546 11.75 -14.00 31.75
CA HIS A 546 11.82 -13.38 30.43
C HIS A 546 13.26 -13.38 29.88
N SER A 547 14.26 -13.27 30.77
CA SER A 547 15.67 -13.41 30.42
C SER A 547 16.00 -14.83 29.91
N GLU A 548 15.44 -15.86 30.53
CA GLU A 548 15.61 -17.25 30.09
C GLU A 548 14.96 -17.48 28.70
N GLU A 549 13.73 -17.00 28.50
CA GLU A 549 13.04 -17.06 27.21
C GLU A 549 13.83 -16.36 26.09
N LEU A 550 14.32 -15.15 26.38
CA LEU A 550 15.16 -14.37 25.47
C LEU A 550 16.48 -15.10 25.15
N THR A 551 17.11 -15.72 26.16
CA THR A 551 18.37 -16.48 25.99
C THR A 551 18.15 -17.68 25.08
N ASN A 552 17.07 -18.42 25.29
CA ASN A 552 16.73 -19.59 24.48
C ASN A 552 16.49 -19.20 23.01
N GLN A 553 15.83 -18.06 22.77
CA GLN A 553 15.60 -17.55 21.42
C GLN A 553 16.92 -17.15 20.72
N ILE A 554 17.82 -16.46 21.42
CA ILE A 554 19.15 -16.10 20.89
C ILE A 554 19.94 -17.37 20.54
N ILE A 555 19.96 -18.37 21.42
CA ILE A 555 20.64 -19.65 21.16
C ILE A 555 20.04 -20.36 19.93
N ALA A 556 18.71 -20.37 19.79
CA ALA A 556 18.05 -20.98 18.64
C ALA A 556 18.47 -20.32 17.33
N TRP A 557 18.51 -18.98 17.27
CA TRP A 557 18.94 -18.24 16.08
C TRP A 557 20.44 -18.37 15.81
N ARG A 558 21.32 -18.41 16.82
CA ARG A 558 22.75 -18.70 16.64
C ARG A 558 23.00 -20.12 16.11
N ARG A 559 22.22 -21.12 16.54
CA ARG A 559 22.26 -22.47 15.96
C ARG A 559 21.80 -22.48 14.50
N LEU A 560 20.75 -21.74 14.19
CA LEU A 560 20.27 -21.58 12.82
C LEU A 560 21.35 -20.93 11.93
N GLU A 561 21.97 -19.84 12.37
CA GLU A 561 23.08 -19.16 11.71
C GLU A 561 24.22 -20.14 11.37
N LEU A 562 24.73 -20.87 12.37
CA LEU A 562 25.81 -21.85 12.18
C LEU A 562 25.42 -22.98 11.21
N SER A 563 24.16 -23.40 11.21
CA SER A 563 23.66 -24.44 10.29
C SER A 563 23.68 -23.99 8.83
N LEU A 564 23.63 -22.67 8.59
CA LEU A 564 23.60 -22.05 7.26
C LEU A 564 24.99 -21.64 6.76
N TRP A 565 26.02 -21.65 7.61
CA TRP A 565 27.40 -21.35 7.20
C TRP A 565 27.91 -22.26 6.08
N LYS A 566 27.42 -23.51 6.04
CA LYS A 566 27.72 -24.46 4.94
C LYS A 566 27.26 -23.97 3.56
N ASN A 567 26.28 -23.06 3.52
CA ASN A 567 25.71 -22.50 2.29
C ASN A 567 26.35 -21.16 1.90
N CYS A 568 27.17 -20.54 2.75
CA CYS A 568 27.74 -19.21 2.50
C CYS A 568 28.48 -19.14 1.17
N LEU A 569 29.26 -20.15 0.81
CA LEU A 569 29.98 -20.19 -0.47
C LEU A 569 29.02 -20.19 -1.69
N GLY A 570 27.90 -20.90 -1.59
CA GLY A 570 26.87 -20.92 -2.64
C GLY A 570 26.20 -19.54 -2.79
N VAL A 571 25.87 -18.90 -1.67
CA VAL A 571 25.34 -17.53 -1.62
C VAL A 571 26.32 -16.53 -2.22
N THR A 572 27.60 -16.58 -1.83
CA THR A 572 28.65 -15.70 -2.37
C THR A 572 28.86 -15.93 -3.87
N SER A 573 28.91 -17.20 -4.30
CA SER A 573 29.03 -17.54 -5.72
C SER A 573 27.86 -16.99 -6.53
N ARG A 574 26.63 -17.11 -6.00
CA ARG A 574 25.43 -16.51 -6.63
C ARG A 574 25.52 -14.99 -6.69
N ARG A 575 25.95 -14.32 -5.62
CA ARG A 575 26.09 -12.85 -5.59
C ARG A 575 27.10 -12.35 -6.62
N VAL A 576 28.30 -12.95 -6.61
CA VAL A 576 29.38 -12.62 -7.55
C VAL A 576 28.96 -12.87 -9.01
N THR A 577 28.18 -13.93 -9.26
CA THR A 577 27.63 -14.17 -10.61
C THR A 577 26.52 -13.19 -10.97
N GLN A 578 25.65 -12.80 -10.04
CA GLN A 578 24.61 -11.77 -10.22
C GLN A 578 25.20 -10.39 -10.50
N ASP A 579 26.34 -10.02 -9.90
CA ASP A 579 27.02 -8.74 -10.17
C ASP A 579 27.37 -8.56 -11.66
N THR A 580 27.51 -9.66 -12.41
CA THR A 580 27.70 -9.62 -13.87
C THR A 580 26.59 -8.86 -14.61
N SER A 581 25.38 -8.88 -14.06
CA SER A 581 24.22 -8.21 -14.66
C SER A 581 24.37 -6.68 -14.71
N ARG A 582 25.25 -6.08 -13.91
CA ARG A 582 25.58 -4.64 -13.99
C ARG A 582 26.14 -4.25 -15.35
N TYR A 583 26.87 -5.17 -15.98
CA TYR A 583 27.45 -4.97 -17.31
C TYR A 583 26.44 -5.10 -18.45
N TRP A 584 25.18 -5.48 -18.15
CA TRP A 584 24.13 -5.59 -19.14
C TRP A 584 23.90 -4.28 -19.90
N PHE A 585 23.88 -3.15 -19.20
CA PHE A 585 23.65 -1.83 -19.80
C PHE A 585 24.78 -1.42 -20.75
N HIS A 586 26.03 -1.68 -20.36
CA HIS A 586 27.20 -1.40 -21.19
C HIS A 586 27.18 -2.24 -22.47
N LEU A 587 26.90 -3.54 -22.36
CA LEU A 587 26.78 -4.42 -23.53
C LEU A 587 25.59 -4.05 -24.40
N TYR A 588 24.46 -3.66 -23.82
CA TYR A 588 23.30 -3.16 -24.55
C TYR A 588 23.68 -1.93 -25.39
N ALA A 589 24.35 -0.94 -24.80
CA ALA A 589 24.80 0.27 -25.50
C ALA A 589 25.77 -0.06 -26.65
N VAL A 590 26.76 -0.92 -26.41
CA VAL A 590 27.72 -1.38 -27.42
C VAL A 590 26.99 -2.05 -28.59
N CYS A 591 26.02 -2.92 -28.29
CA CYS A 591 25.22 -3.63 -29.28
C CYS A 591 24.28 -2.70 -30.06
N ASP A 592 23.61 -1.77 -29.39
CA ASP A 592 22.73 -0.80 -30.04
C ASP A 592 23.50 0.12 -30.98
N ASN A 593 24.68 0.60 -30.56
CA ASN A 593 25.59 1.39 -31.38
C ASN A 593 26.07 0.62 -32.61
N TYR A 594 26.49 -0.64 -32.42
CA TYR A 594 26.92 -1.50 -33.53
C TYR A 594 25.81 -1.73 -34.57
N VAL A 595 24.57 -1.93 -34.12
CA VAL A 595 23.43 -2.11 -35.03
C VAL A 595 23.07 -0.82 -35.78
N ARG A 596 23.27 0.35 -35.16
CA ARG A 596 23.06 1.65 -35.81
C ARG A 596 24.16 1.97 -36.83
N ASP A 597 25.41 1.63 -36.52
CA ASP A 597 26.57 1.86 -37.39
C ASP A 597 27.55 0.68 -37.38
N VAL A 598 27.38 -0.21 -38.36
CA VAL A 598 28.16 -1.45 -38.48
C VAL A 598 29.61 -1.21 -38.89
N SER A 599 29.90 -0.06 -39.51
CA SER A 599 31.16 0.20 -40.21
C SER A 599 32.23 0.83 -39.31
N LEU A 600 31.84 1.77 -38.45
CA LEU A 600 32.75 2.48 -37.54
C LEU A 600 32.95 1.74 -36.20
N ALA A 601 32.12 0.74 -35.91
CA ALA A 601 32.06 0.09 -34.59
C ALA A 601 32.73 -1.29 -34.50
N ARG A 602 33.17 -1.93 -35.60
CA ARG A 602 33.59 -3.35 -35.54
C ARG A 602 34.81 -3.59 -34.66
N ASP A 603 35.89 -2.83 -34.88
CA ASP A 603 37.15 -3.03 -34.16
C ASP A 603 37.06 -2.54 -32.71
N SER A 604 36.31 -1.45 -32.47
CA SER A 604 36.05 -0.94 -31.13
C SER A 604 35.19 -1.92 -30.31
N VAL A 605 34.10 -2.45 -30.88
CA VAL A 605 33.25 -3.48 -30.23
C VAL A 605 34.07 -4.72 -29.92
N ARG A 606 34.92 -5.19 -30.84
CA ARG A 606 35.79 -6.33 -30.60
C ARG A 606 36.75 -6.09 -29.44
N ALA A 607 37.41 -4.93 -29.40
CA ALA A 607 38.32 -4.57 -28.32
C ALA A 607 37.60 -4.47 -26.97
N THR A 608 36.41 -3.86 -26.93
CA THR A 608 35.60 -3.76 -25.71
C THR A 608 35.16 -5.13 -25.20
N LEU A 609 34.70 -6.03 -26.09
CA LEU A 609 34.29 -7.38 -25.72
C LEU A 609 35.48 -8.25 -25.28
N ALA A 610 36.64 -8.14 -25.93
CA ALA A 610 37.86 -8.83 -25.52
C ALA A 610 38.29 -8.39 -24.11
N ASN A 611 38.38 -7.07 -23.88
CA ASN A 611 38.68 -6.50 -22.58
C ASN A 611 37.69 -6.98 -21.50
N PHE A 612 36.39 -7.02 -21.81
CA PHE A 612 35.36 -7.50 -20.90
C PHE A 612 35.55 -8.96 -20.45
N VAL A 613 36.04 -9.84 -21.33
CA VAL A 613 36.27 -11.26 -21.01
C VAL A 613 37.66 -11.47 -20.38
N GLU A 614 38.69 -10.79 -20.88
CA GLU A 614 40.08 -10.94 -20.43
C GLU A 614 40.29 -10.38 -19.02
N ASN A 615 39.65 -9.26 -18.68
CA ASN A 615 39.75 -8.63 -17.36
C ASN A 615 38.65 -9.10 -16.39
N CYS A 616 38.41 -10.40 -16.32
CA CYS A 616 37.48 -10.96 -15.34
C CYS A 616 38.13 -12.03 -14.47
N CYS A 617 37.60 -12.18 -13.25
CA CYS A 617 38.00 -13.27 -12.37
C CYS A 617 37.28 -14.57 -12.75
N LEU A 618 37.89 -15.70 -12.37
CA LEU A 618 37.38 -17.03 -12.71
C LEU A 618 35.92 -17.28 -12.27
N GLY A 619 35.53 -16.72 -11.11
CA GLY A 619 34.18 -16.88 -10.57
C GLY A 619 33.06 -16.23 -11.39
N VAL A 620 33.40 -15.24 -12.25
CA VAL A 620 32.44 -14.48 -13.07
C VAL A 620 32.60 -14.81 -14.56
N PHE A 621 33.67 -15.51 -14.95
CA PHE A 621 34.00 -15.79 -16.35
C PHE A 621 32.85 -16.44 -17.12
N VAL A 622 32.23 -17.48 -16.57
CA VAL A 622 31.08 -18.16 -17.20
C VAL A 622 29.90 -17.21 -17.37
N SER A 623 29.56 -16.43 -16.33
CA SER A 623 28.47 -15.46 -16.38
C SER A 623 28.72 -14.34 -17.41
N ARG A 624 29.96 -13.88 -17.55
CA ARG A 624 30.33 -12.87 -18.57
C ARG A 624 30.22 -13.44 -19.99
N LEU A 625 30.72 -14.66 -20.21
CA LEU A 625 30.57 -15.34 -21.49
C LEU A 625 29.10 -15.56 -21.84
N ASP A 626 28.30 -16.01 -20.87
CA ASP A 626 26.88 -16.21 -21.04
C ASP A 626 26.17 -14.90 -21.41
N LEU A 627 26.55 -13.78 -20.79
CA LEU A 627 26.02 -12.47 -21.11
C LEU A 627 26.42 -12.02 -22.53
N CYS A 628 27.67 -12.24 -22.95
CA CYS A 628 28.10 -11.99 -24.32
C CYS A 628 27.30 -12.82 -25.34
N SER A 629 27.11 -14.11 -25.06
CA SER A 629 26.36 -15.01 -25.94
C SER A 629 24.91 -14.53 -26.16
N LEU A 630 24.31 -13.97 -25.11
CA LEU A 630 22.97 -13.40 -25.13
C LEU A 630 22.86 -12.23 -26.11
N PHE A 631 23.79 -11.28 -26.00
CA PHE A 631 23.79 -10.08 -26.83
C PHE A 631 24.18 -10.37 -28.28
N ILE A 632 25.01 -11.37 -28.53
CA ILE A 632 25.28 -11.87 -29.89
C ILE A 632 23.99 -12.32 -30.56
N VAL A 633 23.13 -13.07 -29.86
CA VAL A 633 21.83 -13.50 -30.40
C VAL A 633 20.91 -12.31 -30.66
N THR A 634 20.90 -11.32 -29.76
CA THR A 634 20.12 -10.09 -29.90
C THR A 634 20.54 -9.27 -31.12
N CYS A 635 21.84 -9.09 -31.32
CA CYS A 635 22.40 -8.41 -32.48
C CYS A 635 22.13 -9.18 -33.78
N TRP A 636 22.36 -10.51 -33.78
CA TRP A 636 22.15 -11.34 -34.97
C TRP A 636 20.71 -11.24 -35.46
N ARG A 637 19.72 -11.38 -34.58
CA ARG A 637 18.31 -11.22 -34.97
C ARG A 637 17.98 -9.85 -35.50
N ARG A 638 18.55 -8.80 -34.89
CA ARG A 638 18.29 -7.42 -35.30
C ARG A 638 18.87 -7.13 -36.69
N LEU A 639 20.04 -7.67 -37.01
CA LEU A 639 20.68 -7.57 -38.32
C LEU A 639 20.00 -8.43 -39.39
N VAL A 640 19.54 -9.63 -39.03
CA VAL A 640 18.81 -10.51 -39.96
C VAL A 640 17.45 -9.92 -40.35
N LEU A 641 16.73 -9.31 -39.39
CA LEU A 641 15.43 -8.66 -39.64
C LEU A 641 15.55 -7.36 -40.43
N THR A 642 16.66 -6.62 -40.34
CA THR A 642 16.90 -5.43 -41.18
C THR A 642 17.38 -5.80 -42.59
N SER A 643 17.86 -7.03 -42.80
CA SER A 643 18.31 -7.55 -44.10
C SER A 643 17.19 -8.11 -44.97
N GLU A 644 16.12 -7.35 -45.21
CA GLU A 644 15.37 -7.48 -46.49
C GLU A 644 16.17 -6.92 -47.69
N ARG A 645 17.39 -6.42 -47.45
CA ARG A 645 18.43 -6.26 -48.47
C ARG A 645 19.54 -7.27 -48.18
N GLY A 646 19.78 -8.14 -49.15
CA GLY A 646 20.50 -9.41 -49.02
C GLY A 646 21.96 -9.33 -48.57
N THR A 647 22.58 -10.53 -48.57
CA THR A 647 23.98 -10.86 -48.28
C THR A 647 24.42 -11.04 -46.82
N TRP A 648 23.66 -11.79 -46.02
CA TRP A 648 24.23 -12.50 -44.85
C TRP A 648 24.07 -14.03 -44.91
N ARG A 649 23.71 -14.57 -46.08
CA ARG A 649 23.99 -15.99 -46.38
C ARG A 649 25.46 -16.08 -46.80
N THR A 650 26.19 -16.98 -46.13
CA THR A 650 27.45 -17.60 -46.54
C THR A 650 28.68 -16.70 -46.68
N SER A 651 29.30 -16.31 -45.55
CA SER A 651 30.73 -15.95 -45.55
C SER A 651 31.51 -16.42 -44.31
N CYS A 652 30.96 -17.32 -43.51
CA CYS A 652 31.73 -18.06 -42.51
C CYS A 652 31.65 -19.57 -42.84
N GLY A 653 32.37 -19.97 -43.89
CA GLY A 653 32.56 -21.36 -44.28
C GLY A 653 33.79 -22.02 -43.66
N THR A 654 34.42 -21.40 -42.64
CA THR A 654 35.71 -21.86 -42.10
C THR A 654 35.80 -21.90 -40.58
N CYS A 655 34.73 -21.56 -39.83
CA CYS A 655 34.75 -21.63 -38.36
C CYS A 655 33.96 -22.81 -37.78
N THR A 656 33.63 -23.83 -38.58
CA THR A 656 32.93 -25.03 -38.11
C THR A 656 33.82 -26.06 -37.39
N ASP A 657 35.15 -25.89 -37.39
CA ASP A 657 36.07 -26.96 -36.98
C ASP A 657 36.82 -26.77 -35.65
N THR A 658 36.55 -25.72 -34.84
CA THR A 658 37.39 -25.46 -33.65
C THR A 658 36.69 -25.15 -32.32
N ILE A 659 35.37 -25.28 -32.19
CA ILE A 659 34.69 -25.12 -30.88
C ILE A 659 33.61 -26.18 -30.59
N PRO A 660 33.94 -27.48 -30.48
CA PRO A 660 33.08 -28.39 -29.72
C PRO A 660 33.82 -29.27 -28.68
N SER A 661 34.88 -28.79 -28.02
CA SER A 661 35.59 -29.56 -26.98
C SER A 661 35.52 -29.06 -25.54
N LEU A 662 34.94 -27.88 -25.25
CA LEU A 662 34.97 -27.30 -23.89
C LEU A 662 33.69 -27.45 -23.05
N TYR A 663 32.61 -28.02 -23.60
CA TYR A 663 31.39 -28.33 -22.83
C TYR A 663 30.99 -29.80 -23.01
N ARG A 664 31.65 -30.69 -22.27
CA ARG A 664 31.07 -31.99 -21.89
C ARG A 664 30.97 -32.01 -20.35
N PRO A 665 29.78 -32.16 -19.77
CA PRO A 665 29.67 -32.52 -18.36
C PRO A 665 30.28 -33.91 -18.19
N SER A 666 31.30 -34.04 -17.34
CA SER A 666 31.85 -35.32 -16.93
C SER A 666 30.83 -36.05 -16.05
N THR A 667 30.15 -37.05 -16.62
CA THR A 667 29.43 -38.05 -15.81
C THR A 667 30.44 -38.88 -15.03
N PRO A 668 30.34 -39.01 -13.70
CA PRO A 668 31.22 -39.88 -12.94
C PRO A 668 30.85 -41.34 -13.23
N LYS A 669 31.78 -42.08 -13.85
CA LYS A 669 31.70 -43.54 -13.91
C LYS A 669 32.13 -44.09 -12.55
N TYR A 670 31.16 -44.45 -11.71
CA TYR A 670 31.41 -45.43 -10.65
C TYR A 670 31.76 -46.77 -11.32
N LYS A 671 32.98 -47.26 -11.07
CA LYS A 671 33.34 -48.65 -11.34
C LYS A 671 32.74 -49.49 -10.20
N SER A 672 31.92 -50.46 -10.59
CA SER A 672 31.60 -51.66 -9.81
C SER A 672 32.86 -52.46 -9.48
#